data_AF-D4YJC2-F1
#
_entry.id   AF-D4YJC2-F1
#
_cell.length_a   1.000
_cell.length_b   1.000
_cell.length_c   1.000
_cell.angle_alpha   90.00
_cell.angle_beta   90.00
_cell.angle_gamma   90.00
#
_symmetry.space_group_name_H-M   'P 1'
#
loop_
_entity.id
_entity.type
_entity.pdbx_description
1 polymer ?
#
loop_
_entity_poly.entity_id
_entity_poly.type
_entity_poly.pdbx_seq_one_letter_code
_entity_poly.pdbx_strand_id
1 'polypeptide(L)'
;MQPAPTEYPATVHKNPRQRASFRTRLFALLAVFALLTPGLTALDVWQATSAAAQITDEQLSKGGVLRTSETKPVAPGLDLTTFSRLEQPGWNEGSVLTADLGESTLSTDLRDTGTVTGRAPLDDVMHQGPRGKEAVAAVNGTFFDINHSDAPIYTSVSSDGLRAGNSKPQPSLTIAQGRAAVQELAATGTATLPGNKKHDLAGMNTPRLEADGIGVYTSAWGDYTLDRPVGAPDEKAAQIAAAVIKDGTVTETTGVVDSLGERRVADGTQVLIGREAGAETIAQLAKGDNVEIEVGPSKDVDLGIAGSHQILTNGEVPNMEDDLATSTHPRTAVGIGKDGTRLFVMVIDGRSNESRGMTLPEAGELLRNMGAHNALNLDGGGSSAMSARVAGDDGQKIWNTPSDGKVREVPNALVFYSSAKSDDTSGVQLNLGLDGEDAVFPGLTRTVKGAGLSSNLAPAEVDGTFSADAPLKVVSTKKNVARISGEERGAGKVTYSAGNMSDETQLRVLGKAIALRASEKSLSLPNADTRAKLTLSGLDGDGQQARIETADVKVTTTGGVEVDDDGLGTWTVRATGKTTTGKVTFTVGDLTTSVPVTFGTKDTALWDFSNPEDFETDSARASGEIAKAEGQDGKPAIGMKYDFSTSSATRGFYLGAKKTEPVEGTAIGFSLDVKSDGNGTWPRLQVTDANGTVTNIDGDHLEKEGWQIVKFAVPEGLAQPLTVDRIRMMETRPDAQYTGDIAVSNLQVTTVPTAEGEKEPAIHDPALLTHGDVGDRPQKIAVMSDAQFIAAQPDSEAVAGARRTLREIREAKPDLLIIDGDFVDEGSKEDFALAKKIIDEEWDTSIPHIYVPGNHEIMGSDIGVFEQEVGAATSSQDVDGTRVITLNTAGGSLRSGGIDQIAKLEKQLDEVAGNEDLTGVTVFFHHPPNDPLPTKNSQLADEREARAFEKLMADFKRTSGKSAAVINAHVGVFHGSAVEGVTYLVNGNSGKSPAGTPETGGFTGWTMLGIDPANGKVGKNPSPQDRVDWLAAETRPWVDEISLETSRAVPQGESSEVTASFVQDGRTVPVAWPVTAQWGGEGVHVVDGSEQSEETTDENAVIRYNPVSGEITALRPGTAKLSVTVNGRTATQEVTVPTADKEQPNEPEKPGDEDREEPEKPGDSEQPEEPGDQPGDHEESTSDSEGSESQTEATEANDEGSTLPRTGTEVSAVLLFALAGIGVGSIALAGTRRRGRH
;
A
#
# COMPACT_ATOMS: atom_id res chain seq x y z
N MET A 1 -26.85 19.97 46.72
CA MET A 1 -27.92 20.98 46.71
C MET A 1 -28.17 21.39 45.27
N GLN A 2 -29.43 21.51 44.85
CA GLN A 2 -29.86 22.30 43.68
C GLN A 2 -30.19 23.75 44.15
N PRO A 3 -30.44 24.75 43.27
CA PRO A 3 -30.84 24.65 41.86
C PRO A 3 -30.11 25.61 40.87
N ALA A 4 -30.56 25.60 39.61
CA ALA A 4 -30.40 26.69 38.61
C ALA A 4 -31.74 27.51 38.56
N PRO A 5 -32.21 28.12 37.44
CA PRO A 5 -31.56 28.88 36.34
C PRO A 5 -32.21 30.30 36.13
N THR A 6 -31.72 31.09 35.17
CA THR A 6 -32.42 32.18 34.41
C THR A 6 -31.55 32.54 33.18
N GLU A 7 -31.96 32.66 31.92
CA GLU A 7 -33.12 33.27 31.22
C GLU A 7 -32.90 34.71 30.67
N TYR A 8 -33.41 34.89 29.44
CA TYR A 8 -33.55 36.02 28.49
C TYR A 8 -33.94 37.41 29.08
N PRO A 9 -33.89 38.57 28.33
CA PRO A 9 -34.16 38.69 26.87
C PRO A 9 -33.42 39.80 26.05
N ALA A 10 -33.88 39.96 24.81
CA ALA A 10 -33.57 41.00 23.81
C ALA A 10 -34.06 42.42 24.23
N THR A 11 -33.95 43.55 23.48
CA THR A 11 -33.85 43.79 22.01
C THR A 11 -33.50 45.28 21.71
N VAL A 12 -32.90 45.61 20.54
CA VAL A 12 -33.19 46.83 19.70
C VAL A 12 -32.86 48.25 20.28
N HIS A 13 -32.13 49.18 19.62
CA HIS A 13 -32.46 49.88 18.35
C HIS A 13 -31.40 50.90 17.83
N LYS A 14 -31.42 51.20 16.51
CA LYS A 14 -31.16 52.51 15.82
C LYS A 14 -29.75 53.17 15.81
N ASN A 15 -29.05 52.95 14.69
CA ASN A 15 -28.23 53.97 14.00
C ASN A 15 -29.08 55.18 13.53
N PRO A 16 -28.45 56.34 13.25
CA PRO A 16 -28.78 57.02 11.99
C PRO A 16 -27.63 57.79 11.28
N ARG A 17 -27.26 57.29 10.08
CA ARG A 17 -27.12 58.08 8.82
C ARG A 17 -25.89 59.06 8.74
N GLN A 18 -25.47 59.60 7.58
CA GLN A 18 -26.21 59.83 6.33
C GLN A 18 -25.33 60.08 5.06
N ARG A 19 -25.59 59.33 3.95
CA ARG A 19 -25.46 59.71 2.50
C ARG A 19 -24.08 60.11 1.92
N ALA A 20 -23.78 59.96 0.62
CA ALA A 20 -24.31 59.18 -0.54
C ALA A 20 -23.23 59.24 -1.68
N SER A 21 -23.38 58.83 -2.97
CA SER A 21 -24.55 58.49 -3.81
C SER A 21 -24.16 57.82 -5.15
N PHE A 22 -24.88 56.75 -5.55
CA PHE A 22 -25.19 56.32 -6.95
C PHE A 22 -24.01 55.97 -7.90
N ARG A 23 -24.10 55.11 -8.94
CA ARG A 23 -25.14 54.45 -9.79
C ARG A 23 -24.44 53.21 -10.44
N THR A 24 -25.00 52.15 -11.04
CA THR A 24 -26.28 51.37 -11.16
C THR A 24 -25.93 50.16 -12.06
N ARG A 25 -26.63 49.00 -12.15
CA ARG A 25 -28.08 48.68 -12.25
C ARG A 25 -28.34 47.33 -11.53
N LEU A 26 -29.47 47.03 -10.89
CA LEU A 26 -30.86 46.88 -11.37
C LEU A 26 -31.05 45.73 -12.39
N PHE A 27 -31.92 44.73 -12.17
CA PHE A 27 -32.73 44.37 -10.99
C PHE A 27 -33.29 42.95 -11.12
N ALA A 28 -33.68 42.31 -10.01
CA ALA A 28 -34.56 41.14 -10.02
C ALA A 28 -35.99 41.56 -9.61
N LEU A 29 -37.01 41.26 -10.44
CA LEU A 29 -38.42 41.22 -10.04
C LEU A 29 -39.33 40.78 -11.21
N LEU A 30 -39.96 39.61 -11.08
CA LEU A 30 -41.34 39.35 -11.56
C LEU A 30 -41.83 37.96 -11.10
N ALA A 31 -42.34 37.90 -9.86
CA ALA A 31 -43.40 36.97 -9.55
C ALA A 31 -44.75 37.55 -10.03
N VAL A 32 -45.79 36.71 -10.16
CA VAL A 32 -47.14 37.05 -10.65
C VAL A 32 -47.22 37.20 -12.19
N PHE A 33 -47.09 36.08 -12.92
CA PHE A 33 -47.83 35.82 -14.17
C PHE A 33 -47.86 34.30 -14.49
N ALA A 34 -48.76 33.55 -13.86
CA ALA A 34 -48.91 32.10 -14.07
C ALA A 34 -50.32 31.57 -13.72
N LEU A 35 -51.35 32.12 -14.37
CA LEU A 35 -52.69 31.51 -14.45
C LEU A 35 -53.14 31.55 -15.91
N LEU A 36 -53.81 30.48 -16.36
CA LEU A 36 -54.41 30.27 -17.70
C LEU A 36 -53.49 29.74 -18.83
N THR A 37 -53.04 28.49 -18.71
CA THR A 37 -52.96 27.52 -19.84
C THR A 37 -53.29 26.10 -19.35
N PRO A 38 -54.10 25.30 -20.06
CA PRO A 38 -54.48 23.95 -19.61
C PRO A 38 -53.89 22.81 -20.46
N GLY A 39 -53.38 21.77 -19.76
CA GLY A 39 -53.24 20.40 -20.28
C GLY A 39 -51.95 20.08 -21.06
N LEU A 40 -51.54 18.80 -20.92
CA LEU A 40 -50.33 18.17 -21.46
C LEU A 40 -49.01 18.72 -20.87
N THR A 41 -48.07 17.89 -20.37
CA THR A 41 -48.04 16.43 -20.19
C THR A 41 -47.94 16.05 -18.71
N ALA A 42 -48.28 14.80 -18.38
CA ALA A 42 -47.71 14.20 -17.18
C ALA A 42 -46.22 13.99 -17.44
N LEU A 43 -45.37 14.71 -16.72
CA LEU A 43 -44.02 14.23 -16.45
C LEU A 43 -44.17 13.24 -15.30
N ASP A 44 -44.12 11.95 -15.61
CA ASP A 44 -43.79 10.94 -14.61
C ASP A 44 -42.36 11.21 -14.17
N VAL A 45 -42.23 12.04 -13.13
CA VAL A 45 -40.97 12.25 -12.43
C VAL A 45 -40.58 10.88 -11.89
N TRP A 46 -39.56 10.29 -12.50
CA TRP A 46 -38.95 9.06 -12.00
C TRP A 46 -38.65 9.28 -10.52
N GLN A 47 -39.34 8.56 -9.65
CA GLN A 47 -38.88 8.41 -8.29
C GLN A 47 -37.55 7.67 -8.40
N ALA A 48 -36.45 8.37 -8.12
CA ALA A 48 -35.22 7.68 -7.80
C ALA A 48 -35.56 6.64 -6.73
N THR A 49 -35.02 5.42 -6.86
CA THR A 49 -35.14 4.40 -5.82
C THR A 49 -34.79 5.04 -4.48
N SER A 50 -35.59 4.78 -3.45
CA SER A 50 -35.28 5.20 -2.08
C SER A 50 -34.02 4.46 -1.64
N ALA A 51 -32.86 5.05 -1.94
CA ALA A 51 -31.60 4.70 -1.34
C ALA A 51 -31.77 4.74 0.18
N ALA A 52 -31.10 3.85 0.88
CA ALA A 52 -30.98 4.00 2.32
C ALA A 52 -30.29 5.36 2.58
N ALA A 53 -30.54 5.97 3.74
CA ALA A 53 -29.87 7.23 4.06
C ALA A 53 -28.36 6.97 4.20
N GLN A 54 -27.61 7.31 3.14
CA GLN A 54 -26.20 6.97 2.99
C GLN A 54 -25.39 7.44 4.19
N ILE A 55 -24.47 6.58 4.63
CA ILE A 55 -23.49 6.92 5.65
C ILE A 55 -22.54 7.96 5.03
N THR A 56 -22.34 9.10 5.70
CA THR A 56 -21.44 10.14 5.17
C THR A 56 -20.01 10.00 5.69
N ASP A 57 -19.07 10.57 4.95
CA ASP A 57 -17.65 10.58 5.33
C ASP A 57 -17.41 11.25 6.70
N GLU A 58 -18.20 12.27 7.04
CA GLU A 58 -18.19 12.92 8.35
C GLU A 58 -18.66 11.99 9.48
N GLN A 59 -19.38 10.91 9.19
CA GLN A 59 -19.75 9.88 10.16
C GLN A 59 -18.65 8.82 10.29
N LEU A 60 -18.03 8.42 9.17
CA LEU A 60 -16.96 7.43 9.13
C LEU A 60 -15.60 7.95 9.58
N SER A 61 -15.36 9.27 9.57
CA SER A 61 -14.10 9.87 10.06
C SER A 61 -14.05 10.07 11.57
N LYS A 62 -15.19 10.15 12.27
CA LYS A 62 -15.24 10.50 13.70
C LYS A 62 -14.40 9.54 14.56
N GLY A 63 -13.45 10.10 15.31
CA GLY A 63 -12.48 9.36 16.15
C GLY A 63 -11.19 8.93 15.44
N GLY A 64 -11.00 9.29 14.16
CA GLY A 64 -9.79 9.03 13.40
C GLY A 64 -9.71 9.94 12.18
N VAL A 65 -9.13 9.43 11.09
CA VAL A 65 -9.12 10.08 9.77
C VAL A 65 -9.53 9.04 8.71
N LEU A 66 -10.53 9.40 7.90
CA LEU A 66 -11.01 8.57 6.79
C LEU A 66 -10.08 8.72 5.58
N ARG A 67 -9.72 7.62 4.91
CA ARG A 67 -8.84 7.64 3.72
C ARG A 67 -9.57 7.25 2.45
N THR A 68 -10.45 6.26 2.54
CA THR A 68 -11.35 5.87 1.46
C THR A 68 -12.73 5.54 2.03
N SER A 69 -13.75 5.82 1.23
CA SER A 69 -15.13 5.39 1.40
C SER A 69 -15.72 5.17 0.01
N GLU A 70 -16.51 4.12 -0.15
CA GLU A 70 -17.18 3.83 -1.42
C GLU A 70 -18.55 3.21 -1.14
N THR A 71 -19.62 3.83 -1.66
CA THR A 71 -20.99 3.31 -1.49
C THR A 71 -21.54 2.76 -2.80
N LYS A 72 -21.90 1.47 -2.80
CA LYS A 72 -22.43 0.71 -3.93
C LYS A 72 -23.85 0.22 -3.61
N PRO A 73 -24.86 0.51 -4.44
CA PRO A 73 -26.19 -0.02 -4.25
C PRO A 73 -26.21 -1.53 -4.51
N VAL A 74 -26.95 -2.29 -3.70
CA VAL A 74 -27.07 -3.75 -3.76
C VAL A 74 -28.46 -4.15 -4.27
N ALA A 75 -29.50 -3.51 -3.73
CA ALA A 75 -30.89 -3.63 -4.14
C ALA A 75 -31.66 -2.35 -3.73
N PRO A 76 -32.92 -2.15 -4.17
CA PRO A 76 -33.76 -1.08 -3.62
C PRO A 76 -33.80 -1.14 -2.08
N GLY A 77 -33.52 -0.01 -1.43
CA GLY A 77 -33.45 0.10 0.03
C GLY A 77 -32.22 -0.55 0.69
N LEU A 78 -31.25 -1.09 -0.06
CA LEU A 78 -30.06 -1.74 0.47
C LEU A 78 -28.78 -1.26 -0.23
N ASP A 79 -27.95 -0.53 0.52
CA ASP A 79 -26.67 0.03 0.07
C ASP A 79 -25.50 -0.59 0.85
N LEU A 80 -24.37 -0.84 0.19
CA LEU A 80 -23.12 -1.30 0.80
C LEU A 80 -22.11 -0.14 0.81
N THR A 81 -21.58 0.21 1.98
CA THR A 81 -20.46 1.17 2.11
C THR A 81 -19.20 0.45 2.60
N THR A 82 -18.13 0.46 1.82
CA THR A 82 -16.78 0.06 2.27
C THR A 82 -16.01 1.30 2.75
N PHE A 83 -15.07 1.14 3.68
CA PHE A 83 -14.23 2.23 4.16
C PHE A 83 -12.87 1.79 4.73
N SER A 84 -11.88 2.67 4.62
CA SER A 84 -10.57 2.59 5.28
C SER A 84 -10.38 3.81 6.19
N ARG A 85 -10.12 3.60 7.48
CA ARG A 85 -9.80 4.68 8.44
C ARG A 85 -8.52 4.42 9.22
N LEU A 86 -7.77 5.49 9.45
CA LEU A 86 -6.59 5.52 10.31
C LEU A 86 -6.97 6.09 11.68
N GLU A 87 -6.55 5.43 12.74
CA GLU A 87 -6.78 5.83 14.13
C GLU A 87 -5.46 5.78 14.91
N GLN A 88 -5.38 6.39 16.10
CA GLN A 88 -4.13 6.38 16.88
C GLN A 88 -3.55 4.96 17.13
N PRO A 89 -4.35 3.90 17.36
CA PRO A 89 -3.84 2.52 17.49
C PRO A 89 -3.51 1.81 16.16
N GLY A 90 -3.78 2.41 15.00
CA GLY A 90 -3.53 1.82 13.67
C GLY A 90 -4.76 1.85 12.75
N TRP A 91 -4.67 1.14 11.63
CA TRP A 91 -5.71 1.04 10.60
C TRP A 91 -6.90 0.17 11.02
N ASN A 92 -8.08 0.51 10.50
CA ASN A 92 -9.26 -0.35 10.48
C ASN A 92 -9.96 -0.28 9.11
N GLU A 93 -10.15 -1.46 8.51
CA GLU A 93 -11.00 -1.66 7.32
C GLU A 93 -12.38 -2.16 7.73
N GLY A 94 -13.42 -1.73 7.04
CA GLY A 94 -14.77 -2.20 7.29
C GLY A 94 -15.75 -2.01 6.15
N SER A 95 -16.85 -2.75 6.26
CA SER A 95 -17.93 -2.79 5.28
C SER A 95 -19.28 -2.80 5.99
N VAL A 96 -20.22 -1.98 5.51
CA VAL A 96 -21.51 -1.74 6.16
C VAL A 96 -22.65 -1.84 5.15
N LEU A 97 -23.55 -2.79 5.35
CA LEU A 97 -24.85 -2.79 4.68
C LEU A 97 -25.80 -1.86 5.44
N THR A 98 -26.36 -0.88 4.75
CA THR A 98 -27.41 0.00 5.28
C THR A 98 -28.73 -0.36 4.61
N ALA A 99 -29.68 -0.84 5.40
CA ALA A 99 -30.99 -1.30 4.94
C ALA A 99 -32.12 -0.38 5.46
N ASP A 100 -33.00 0.07 4.57
CA ASP A 100 -34.29 0.66 4.91
C ASP A 100 -35.38 -0.42 4.89
N LEU A 101 -35.80 -0.85 6.09
CA LEU A 101 -36.86 -1.83 6.30
C LEU A 101 -38.27 -1.27 5.95
N GLY A 102 -38.35 0.00 5.56
CA GLY A 102 -39.53 0.59 4.93
C GLY A 102 -39.68 0.28 3.44
N GLU A 103 -38.63 -0.19 2.76
CA GLU A 103 -38.72 -0.56 1.34
C GLU A 103 -39.48 -1.87 1.15
N SER A 104 -40.62 -1.78 0.47
CA SER A 104 -41.60 -2.86 0.26
C SER A 104 -41.06 -4.12 -0.44
N THR A 105 -39.99 -3.99 -1.21
CA THR A 105 -39.34 -5.08 -1.95
C THR A 105 -38.14 -5.68 -1.21
N LEU A 106 -37.66 -5.05 -0.15
CA LEU A 106 -36.57 -5.55 0.69
C LEU A 106 -37.12 -6.38 1.85
N SER A 107 -36.45 -7.47 2.18
CA SER A 107 -36.75 -8.30 3.35
C SER A 107 -35.47 -8.95 3.88
N THR A 108 -35.46 -9.36 5.15
CA THR A 108 -34.33 -10.09 5.73
C THR A 108 -34.84 -11.22 6.61
N ASP A 109 -34.06 -12.30 6.68
CA ASP A 109 -34.36 -13.50 7.45
C ASP A 109 -33.08 -14.19 7.93
N LEU A 110 -33.21 -15.11 8.90
CA LEU A 110 -32.12 -15.95 9.38
C LEU A 110 -32.12 -17.27 8.61
N ARG A 111 -30.97 -17.66 8.04
CA ARG A 111 -30.82 -18.96 7.35
C ARG A 111 -29.74 -19.82 7.99
N ASP A 112 -30.00 -21.11 8.03
CA ASP A 112 -29.06 -22.18 8.34
C ASP A 112 -28.98 -23.17 7.15
N THR A 113 -28.16 -24.21 7.23
CA THR A 113 -28.01 -25.22 6.16
C THR A 113 -29.18 -26.21 6.07
N GLY A 114 -30.38 -25.81 6.50
CA GLY A 114 -31.55 -26.67 6.72
C GLY A 114 -31.58 -27.33 8.12
N THR A 115 -30.42 -27.49 8.74
CA THR A 115 -30.22 -28.06 10.08
C THR A 115 -29.27 -27.20 10.90
N VAL A 116 -29.53 -27.05 12.20
CA VAL A 116 -28.74 -26.16 13.05
C VAL A 116 -27.36 -26.71 13.43
N THR A 117 -27.12 -28.03 13.37
CA THR A 117 -25.77 -28.63 13.51
C THR A 117 -25.03 -28.76 12.17
N GLY A 118 -25.46 -28.02 11.15
CA GLY A 118 -24.81 -27.96 9.84
C GLY A 118 -24.21 -26.57 9.64
N ARG A 119 -23.08 -26.51 8.92
CA ARG A 119 -22.37 -25.27 8.60
C ARG A 119 -21.85 -25.29 7.17
N ALA A 120 -21.72 -24.13 6.56
CA ALA A 120 -21.18 -23.96 5.21
C ALA A 120 -20.53 -22.55 5.07
N PRO A 121 -19.74 -22.28 4.03
CA PRO A 121 -19.31 -20.92 3.69
C PRO A 121 -20.51 -19.96 3.57
N LEU A 122 -20.30 -18.67 3.84
CA LEU A 122 -21.38 -17.68 3.90
C LEU A 122 -22.29 -17.68 2.66
N ASP A 123 -21.71 -17.77 1.45
CA ASP A 123 -22.45 -17.81 0.18
C ASP A 123 -23.35 -19.07 0.05
N ASP A 124 -22.86 -20.21 0.53
CA ASP A 124 -23.62 -21.47 0.54
C ASP A 124 -24.77 -21.41 1.55
N VAL A 125 -24.64 -20.68 2.67
CA VAL A 125 -25.74 -20.44 3.63
C VAL A 125 -26.75 -19.42 3.10
N MET A 126 -26.26 -18.36 2.44
CA MET A 126 -27.06 -17.28 1.85
C MET A 126 -28.11 -17.81 0.84
N HIS A 127 -27.75 -18.81 0.05
CA HIS A 127 -28.63 -19.41 -0.95
C HIS A 127 -29.53 -20.55 -0.44
N GLN A 128 -29.61 -20.80 0.87
CA GLN A 128 -30.44 -21.87 1.42
C GLN A 128 -31.94 -21.56 1.41
N GLY A 129 -32.73 -22.63 1.40
CA GLY A 129 -34.19 -22.57 1.45
C GLY A 129 -34.85 -22.10 0.14
N PRO A 130 -36.20 -21.96 0.13
CA PRO A 130 -36.95 -21.71 -1.10
C PRO A 130 -36.69 -20.34 -1.73
N ARG A 131 -36.24 -19.35 -0.93
CA ARG A 131 -35.95 -17.98 -1.36
C ARG A 131 -34.50 -17.73 -1.76
N GLY A 132 -33.63 -18.75 -1.78
CA GLY A 132 -32.19 -18.57 -2.02
C GLY A 132 -31.80 -17.82 -3.31
N LYS A 133 -32.69 -17.76 -4.31
CA LYS A 133 -32.53 -16.99 -5.57
C LYS A 133 -32.88 -15.51 -5.47
N GLU A 134 -33.61 -15.11 -4.42
CA GLU A 134 -33.94 -13.71 -4.12
C GLU A 134 -32.86 -13.05 -3.24
N ALA A 135 -31.90 -13.83 -2.74
CA ALA A 135 -30.85 -13.35 -1.84
C ALA A 135 -29.88 -12.42 -2.59
N VAL A 136 -29.60 -11.25 -2.00
CA VAL A 136 -28.74 -10.20 -2.58
C VAL A 136 -27.53 -9.87 -1.71
N ALA A 137 -27.61 -10.10 -0.40
CA ALA A 137 -26.48 -10.00 0.54
C ALA A 137 -26.68 -10.88 1.77
N ALA A 138 -25.60 -11.15 2.50
CA ALA A 138 -25.63 -11.82 3.79
C ALA A 138 -24.42 -11.44 4.68
N VAL A 139 -24.55 -11.64 5.99
CA VAL A 139 -23.42 -11.70 6.94
C VAL A 139 -23.54 -12.91 7.85
N ASN A 140 -22.43 -13.31 8.49
CA ASN A 140 -22.45 -14.37 9.49
C ASN A 140 -23.38 -14.05 10.69
N GLY A 141 -23.91 -15.11 11.32
CA GLY A 141 -24.90 -15.00 12.37
C GLY A 141 -24.36 -15.07 13.81
N THR A 142 -25.02 -15.89 14.63
CA THR A 142 -24.79 -16.00 16.08
C THR A 142 -23.61 -16.92 16.42
N PHE A 143 -23.04 -16.72 17.61
CA PHE A 143 -22.07 -17.62 18.24
C PHE A 143 -22.57 -19.08 18.26
N PHE A 144 -21.62 -20.02 18.13
CA PHE A 144 -21.90 -21.44 17.93
C PHE A 144 -20.86 -22.39 18.53
N ASP A 145 -21.21 -23.67 18.63
CA ASP A 145 -20.44 -24.76 19.25
C ASP A 145 -19.33 -25.31 18.35
N ILE A 146 -18.46 -24.41 17.86
CA ILE A 146 -17.42 -24.60 16.82
C ILE A 146 -16.46 -25.78 17.04
N ASN A 147 -16.31 -26.25 18.29
CA ASN A 147 -15.41 -27.35 18.63
C ASN A 147 -16.09 -28.74 18.63
N HIS A 148 -17.43 -28.81 18.56
CA HIS A 148 -18.16 -30.07 18.66
C HIS A 148 -19.29 -30.19 17.63
N SER A 149 -20.45 -29.57 17.88
CA SER A 149 -21.68 -29.79 17.09
C SER A 149 -22.03 -28.69 16.10
N ASP A 150 -21.21 -27.65 16.02
CA ASP A 150 -21.41 -26.46 15.19
C ASP A 150 -22.71 -25.68 15.45
N ALA A 151 -23.55 -26.11 16.40
CA ALA A 151 -24.87 -25.54 16.60
C ALA A 151 -24.83 -24.17 17.30
N PRO A 152 -25.72 -23.22 16.93
CA PRO A 152 -25.93 -21.97 17.65
C PRO A 152 -26.12 -22.17 19.15
N ILE A 153 -25.34 -21.44 19.97
CA ILE A 153 -25.46 -21.51 21.44
C ILE A 153 -26.56 -20.59 22.00
N TYR A 154 -27.05 -19.66 21.18
CA TYR A 154 -28.05 -18.66 21.54
C TYR A 154 -29.32 -18.73 20.68
N THR A 155 -30.36 -17.98 21.08
CA THR A 155 -31.68 -17.98 20.45
C THR A 155 -31.64 -17.53 18.99
N SER A 156 -32.26 -18.32 18.12
CA SER A 156 -32.28 -18.19 16.66
C SER A 156 -33.70 -18.45 16.14
N VAL A 157 -34.30 -17.45 15.49
CA VAL A 157 -35.68 -17.45 14.96
C VAL A 157 -35.66 -16.93 13.53
N SER A 158 -36.29 -17.67 12.61
CA SER A 158 -36.48 -17.30 11.20
C SER A 158 -37.95 -17.35 10.79
N SER A 159 -38.27 -17.14 9.50
CA SER A 159 -39.60 -17.38 8.94
C SER A 159 -40.18 -18.76 9.24
N ASP A 160 -39.31 -19.74 9.53
CA ASP A 160 -39.65 -21.14 9.78
C ASP A 160 -39.84 -21.42 11.28
N GLY A 161 -39.85 -20.38 12.12
CA GLY A 161 -40.05 -20.40 13.57
C GLY A 161 -38.75 -20.42 14.38
N LEU A 162 -38.85 -20.86 15.63
CA LEU A 162 -37.69 -21.05 16.51
C LEU A 162 -36.81 -22.18 15.95
N ARG A 163 -35.59 -21.85 15.49
CA ARG A 163 -34.61 -22.80 14.94
C ARG A 163 -33.77 -23.43 16.04
N ALA A 164 -33.26 -22.61 16.98
CA ALA A 164 -32.53 -23.04 18.16
C ALA A 164 -32.70 -22.01 19.29
N GLY A 165 -32.48 -22.42 20.54
CA GLY A 165 -32.38 -21.48 21.66
C GLY A 165 -32.42 -22.14 23.02
N ASN A 166 -32.08 -21.36 24.05
CA ASN A 166 -32.07 -21.76 25.45
C ASN A 166 -32.99 -20.84 26.28
N SER A 167 -33.30 -21.23 27.51
CA SER A 167 -34.26 -20.51 28.38
C SER A 167 -33.72 -19.25 29.06
N LYS A 168 -32.42 -18.94 28.91
CA LYS A 168 -31.84 -17.68 29.39
C LYS A 168 -32.01 -16.61 28.31
N PRO A 169 -32.61 -15.45 28.61
CA PRO A 169 -32.64 -14.34 27.66
C PRO A 169 -31.23 -13.90 27.28
N GLN A 170 -31.05 -13.51 26.02
CA GLN A 170 -29.83 -12.87 25.51
C GLN A 170 -30.21 -11.61 24.69
N PRO A 171 -29.36 -10.57 24.69
CA PRO A 171 -29.47 -9.44 23.77
C PRO A 171 -29.58 -9.92 22.32
N SER A 172 -30.64 -9.53 21.62
CA SER A 172 -30.96 -10.04 20.28
C SER A 172 -31.46 -8.93 19.36
N LEU A 173 -30.99 -8.95 18.11
CA LEU A 173 -31.64 -8.24 17.01
C LEU A 173 -32.91 -9.01 16.70
N THR A 174 -34.05 -8.32 16.83
CA THR A 174 -35.36 -8.87 16.49
C THR A 174 -36.00 -7.97 15.45
N ILE A 175 -36.75 -8.57 14.52
CA ILE A 175 -37.60 -7.84 13.58
C ILE A 175 -39.04 -8.30 13.77
N ALA A 176 -39.95 -7.34 13.87
CA ALA A 176 -41.39 -7.57 13.89
C ALA A 176 -42.08 -6.50 13.05
N GLN A 177 -42.93 -6.90 12.10
CA GLN A 177 -43.75 -6.01 11.26
C GLN A 177 -42.92 -4.92 10.53
N GLY A 178 -41.76 -5.30 10.01
CA GLY A 178 -40.85 -4.39 9.29
C GLY A 178 -40.08 -3.40 10.19
N ARG A 179 -40.02 -3.63 11.51
CA ARG A 179 -39.19 -2.85 12.44
C ARG A 179 -38.20 -3.71 13.21
N ALA A 180 -36.95 -3.26 13.23
CA ALA A 180 -35.88 -3.84 14.01
C ALA A 180 -35.82 -3.26 15.44
N ALA A 181 -35.44 -4.08 16.41
CA ALA A 181 -35.13 -3.67 17.78
C ALA A 181 -34.07 -4.59 18.41
N VAL A 182 -33.19 -4.04 19.25
CA VAL A 182 -32.37 -4.83 20.18
C VAL A 182 -33.18 -5.06 21.45
N GLN A 183 -33.43 -6.31 21.81
CA GLN A 183 -34.11 -6.69 23.06
C GLN A 183 -33.72 -8.09 23.53
N GLU A 184 -34.02 -8.38 24.79
CA GLU A 184 -33.84 -9.70 25.40
C GLU A 184 -34.75 -10.77 24.78
N LEU A 185 -34.17 -11.87 24.29
CA LEU A 185 -34.87 -12.99 23.67
C LEU A 185 -34.36 -14.36 24.19
N ALA A 186 -35.24 -15.09 24.89
CA ALA A 186 -35.09 -16.50 25.23
C ALA A 186 -35.98 -17.40 24.33
N ALA A 187 -35.66 -18.68 24.27
CA ALA A 187 -36.62 -19.73 23.93
C ALA A 187 -37.45 -20.09 25.18
N THR A 188 -38.77 -20.13 25.05
CA THR A 188 -39.70 -20.45 26.14
C THR A 188 -40.63 -21.59 25.75
N GLY A 189 -40.89 -22.52 26.67
CA GLY A 189 -41.83 -23.60 26.43
C GLY A 189 -42.15 -24.44 27.66
N THR A 190 -43.22 -25.23 27.56
CA THR A 190 -43.61 -26.23 28.57
C THR A 190 -43.98 -27.55 27.91
N ALA A 191 -43.60 -28.65 28.55
CA ALA A 191 -44.14 -29.98 28.26
C ALA A 191 -45.21 -30.33 29.31
N THR A 192 -46.45 -30.59 28.86
CA THR A 192 -47.52 -31.15 29.70
C THR A 192 -47.45 -32.67 29.64
N LEU A 193 -47.01 -33.29 30.72
CA LEU A 193 -46.88 -34.74 30.89
C LEU A 193 -48.15 -35.36 31.51
N PRO A 194 -48.35 -36.70 31.46
CA PRO A 194 -49.54 -37.37 31.95
C PRO A 194 -49.97 -36.97 33.37
N GLY A 195 -51.29 -36.77 33.53
CA GLY A 195 -51.88 -36.20 34.75
C GLY A 195 -51.81 -34.67 34.81
N ASN A 196 -51.62 -34.00 33.67
CA ASN A 196 -51.51 -32.55 33.51
C ASN A 196 -50.36 -31.92 34.33
N LYS A 197 -49.23 -32.64 34.44
CA LYS A 197 -48.01 -32.10 35.05
C LYS A 197 -47.28 -31.24 34.02
N LYS A 198 -47.26 -29.92 34.19
CA LYS A 198 -46.41 -29.04 33.37
C LYS A 198 -44.98 -29.00 33.90
N HIS A 199 -44.02 -29.10 32.99
CA HIS A 199 -42.59 -28.93 33.23
C HIS A 199 -42.04 -27.90 32.23
N ASP A 200 -41.23 -26.97 32.69
CA ASP A 200 -40.61 -25.95 31.83
C ASP A 200 -39.49 -26.54 30.99
N LEU A 201 -39.35 -26.07 29.74
CA LEU A 201 -38.30 -26.51 28.82
C LEU A 201 -37.07 -25.60 28.92
N ALA A 202 -35.90 -26.19 29.11
CA ALA A 202 -34.61 -25.50 29.23
C ALA A 202 -34.06 -25.00 27.88
N GLY A 203 -34.60 -25.48 26.75
CA GLY A 203 -34.23 -25.04 25.42
C GLY A 203 -34.80 -25.92 24.30
N MET A 204 -34.61 -25.47 23.07
CA MET A 204 -34.94 -26.19 21.84
C MET A 204 -33.70 -26.28 20.94
N ASN A 205 -33.37 -27.47 20.46
CA ASN A 205 -32.22 -27.74 19.58
C ASN A 205 -30.88 -27.14 20.10
N THR A 206 -30.70 -26.97 21.41
CA THR A 206 -29.49 -26.37 22.00
C THR A 206 -28.34 -27.39 22.13
N PRO A 207 -27.08 -27.02 21.85
CA PRO A 207 -25.93 -27.91 22.04
C PRO A 207 -25.60 -28.20 23.52
N ARG A 208 -26.13 -27.42 24.47
CA ARG A 208 -25.96 -27.69 25.91
C ARG A 208 -27.25 -27.44 26.68
N LEU A 209 -27.64 -28.40 27.53
CA LEU A 209 -28.72 -28.25 28.50
C LEU A 209 -28.16 -27.92 29.88
N GLU A 210 -28.84 -26.99 30.55
CA GLU A 210 -28.63 -26.68 31.96
C GLU A 210 -28.88 -27.92 32.84
N ALA A 211 -28.20 -27.99 34.00
CA ALA A 211 -28.37 -29.07 34.96
C ALA A 211 -29.84 -29.21 35.41
N ASP A 212 -30.27 -30.45 35.67
CA ASP A 212 -31.66 -30.83 35.97
C ASP A 212 -32.70 -30.52 34.85
N GLY A 213 -32.27 -29.98 33.71
CA GLY A 213 -33.16 -29.49 32.65
C GLY A 213 -33.76 -30.57 31.75
N ILE A 214 -34.86 -30.20 31.08
CA ILE A 214 -35.47 -30.93 29.97
C ILE A 214 -35.43 -30.06 28.71
N GLY A 215 -34.80 -30.54 27.63
CA GLY A 215 -34.80 -29.90 26.32
C GLY A 215 -35.71 -30.61 25.31
N VAL A 216 -36.09 -29.91 24.25
CA VAL A 216 -36.79 -30.49 23.10
C VAL A 216 -35.94 -30.41 21.83
N TYR A 217 -35.92 -31.50 21.06
CA TYR A 217 -35.16 -31.62 19.82
C TYR A 217 -36.11 -31.99 18.67
N THR A 218 -35.83 -31.47 17.49
CA THR A 218 -36.64 -31.59 16.26
C THR A 218 -35.74 -32.06 15.11
N SER A 219 -36.28 -32.43 13.94
CA SER A 219 -35.41 -32.80 12.79
C SER A 219 -34.52 -31.65 12.31
N ALA A 220 -34.85 -30.40 12.64
CA ALA A 220 -33.96 -29.25 12.47
C ALA A 220 -32.67 -29.31 13.31
N TRP A 221 -32.55 -30.19 14.30
CA TRP A 221 -31.25 -30.49 14.93
C TRP A 221 -30.26 -31.04 13.90
N GLY A 222 -30.70 -31.96 13.03
CA GLY A 222 -29.86 -32.64 12.06
C GLY A 222 -29.24 -33.95 12.58
N ASP A 223 -28.09 -34.30 12.00
CA ASP A 223 -27.48 -35.63 12.13
C ASP A 223 -26.47 -35.78 13.28
N TYR A 224 -26.15 -34.70 14.00
CA TYR A 224 -25.21 -34.75 15.12
C TYR A 224 -25.77 -35.54 16.33
N THR A 225 -24.90 -36.15 17.13
CA THR A 225 -25.35 -36.94 18.28
C THR A 225 -26.04 -36.11 19.37
N LEU A 226 -27.20 -36.60 19.82
CA LEU A 226 -27.95 -36.05 20.94
C LEU A 226 -27.28 -36.26 22.32
N ASP A 227 -26.13 -36.96 22.38
CA ASP A 227 -25.28 -36.99 23.59
C ASP A 227 -24.60 -35.63 23.88
N ARG A 228 -24.45 -34.74 22.87
CA ARG A 228 -23.86 -33.40 23.04
C ARG A 228 -24.67 -32.48 23.97
N PRO A 229 -25.99 -32.29 23.77
CA PRO A 229 -26.90 -31.64 24.71
C PRO A 229 -26.69 -31.95 26.20
N VAL A 230 -26.33 -33.20 26.52
CA VAL A 230 -26.13 -33.69 27.89
C VAL A 230 -24.65 -33.75 28.29
N GLY A 231 -23.82 -32.93 27.64
CA GLY A 231 -22.45 -32.60 28.06
C GLY A 231 -21.36 -33.52 27.51
N ALA A 232 -21.66 -34.50 26.68
CA ALA A 232 -20.61 -35.30 26.03
C ALA A 232 -19.88 -34.48 24.94
N PRO A 233 -18.58 -34.74 24.68
CA PRO A 233 -17.73 -35.73 25.36
C PRO A 233 -17.13 -35.24 26.69
N ASP A 234 -17.24 -33.95 27.02
CA ASP A 234 -16.39 -33.26 28.00
C ASP A 234 -16.82 -33.46 29.46
N GLU A 235 -18.10 -33.23 29.76
CA GLU A 235 -18.68 -33.17 31.10
C GLU A 235 -20.08 -33.80 31.07
N LYS A 236 -20.12 -35.11 30.85
CA LYS A 236 -21.37 -35.86 30.65
C LYS A 236 -22.23 -35.91 31.91
N ALA A 237 -23.53 -35.63 31.76
CA ALA A 237 -24.51 -35.64 32.83
C ALA A 237 -24.64 -37.01 33.53
N ALA A 238 -24.90 -37.00 34.84
CA ALA A 238 -24.87 -38.20 35.69
C ALA A 238 -26.10 -39.12 35.53
N GLN A 239 -27.20 -38.61 34.98
CA GLN A 239 -28.36 -39.37 34.52
C GLN A 239 -28.88 -38.71 33.24
N ILE A 240 -29.22 -39.50 32.23
CA ILE A 240 -29.75 -39.05 30.94
C ILE A 240 -30.98 -39.91 30.60
N ALA A 241 -32.04 -39.30 30.08
CA ALA A 241 -33.19 -40.03 29.52
C ALA A 241 -33.79 -39.28 28.33
N ALA A 242 -34.33 -40.02 27.35
CA ALA A 242 -35.04 -39.46 26.20
C ALA A 242 -36.37 -40.16 25.92
N ALA A 243 -37.31 -39.40 25.37
CA ALA A 243 -38.59 -39.89 24.85
C ALA A 243 -38.86 -39.30 23.45
N VAL A 244 -39.36 -40.13 22.53
CA VAL A 244 -39.69 -39.73 21.15
C VAL A 244 -41.20 -39.52 21.02
N ILE A 245 -41.61 -38.28 20.83
CA ILE A 245 -43.01 -37.86 20.68
C ILE A 245 -43.32 -37.76 19.18
N LYS A 246 -44.47 -38.29 18.76
CA LYS A 246 -45.06 -38.07 17.44
C LYS A 246 -46.55 -37.82 17.59
N ASP A 247 -47.08 -36.80 16.93
CA ASP A 247 -48.50 -36.44 16.95
C ASP A 247 -49.06 -36.35 18.40
N GLY A 248 -48.28 -35.73 19.30
CA GLY A 248 -48.60 -35.60 20.73
C GLY A 248 -48.52 -36.89 21.56
N THR A 249 -48.06 -38.00 20.99
CA THR A 249 -48.02 -39.33 21.63
C THR A 249 -46.58 -39.84 21.76
N VAL A 250 -46.22 -40.39 22.92
CA VAL A 250 -44.92 -41.03 23.16
C VAL A 250 -44.84 -42.36 22.40
N THR A 251 -43.85 -42.48 21.51
CA THR A 251 -43.64 -43.65 20.63
C THR A 251 -42.45 -44.53 21.04
N GLU A 252 -41.46 -43.96 21.72
CA GLU A 252 -40.25 -44.64 22.21
C GLU A 252 -39.74 -43.91 23.46
N THR A 253 -39.06 -44.63 24.37
CA THR A 253 -38.51 -44.12 25.63
C THR A 253 -37.26 -44.91 26.00
N THR A 254 -36.18 -44.25 26.40
CA THR A 254 -34.93 -44.95 26.79
C THR A 254 -34.95 -45.49 28.23
N GLY A 255 -35.73 -44.87 29.12
CA GLY A 255 -35.43 -44.91 30.56
C GLY A 255 -34.15 -44.13 30.87
N VAL A 256 -33.61 -44.26 32.09
CA VAL A 256 -32.29 -43.70 32.42
C VAL A 256 -31.20 -44.54 31.75
N VAL A 257 -30.30 -43.90 31.00
CA VAL A 257 -29.22 -44.51 30.21
C VAL A 257 -27.93 -43.71 30.33
N ASP A 258 -26.79 -44.37 30.09
CA ASP A 258 -25.47 -43.70 30.06
C ASP A 258 -25.21 -42.94 28.74
N SER A 259 -26.01 -43.16 27.69
CA SER A 259 -25.86 -42.57 26.35
C SER A 259 -27.15 -42.67 25.53
N LEU A 260 -27.41 -41.67 24.70
CA LEU A 260 -28.45 -41.65 23.66
C LEU A 260 -27.95 -42.16 22.30
N GLY A 261 -26.64 -42.24 22.09
CA GLY A 261 -25.98 -42.78 20.88
C GLY A 261 -26.23 -41.97 19.60
N GLU A 262 -26.26 -42.68 18.46
CA GLU A 262 -26.53 -42.12 17.12
C GLU A 262 -28.02 -41.82 16.86
N ARG A 263 -28.76 -41.42 17.91
CA ARG A 263 -30.19 -41.10 17.82
C ARG A 263 -30.39 -39.80 17.03
N ARG A 264 -30.96 -39.93 15.83
CA ARG A 264 -31.52 -38.82 15.04
C ARG A 264 -32.93 -38.44 15.51
N VAL A 265 -33.37 -37.23 15.19
CA VAL A 265 -34.79 -36.84 15.25
C VAL A 265 -35.38 -36.95 13.84
N ALA A 266 -36.52 -37.62 13.70
CA ALA A 266 -37.15 -37.87 12.40
C ALA A 266 -38.18 -36.78 12.07
N ASP A 267 -38.49 -36.58 10.78
CA ASP A 267 -39.49 -35.60 10.38
C ASP A 267 -40.88 -35.90 10.95
N GLY A 268 -41.51 -34.86 11.48
CA GLY A 268 -42.76 -34.97 12.22
C GLY A 268 -42.63 -35.69 13.57
N THR A 269 -41.42 -35.77 14.15
CA THR A 269 -41.22 -36.18 15.55
C THR A 269 -40.45 -35.13 16.34
N GLN A 270 -40.59 -35.21 17.66
CA GLN A 270 -39.83 -34.43 18.63
C GLN A 270 -39.17 -35.40 19.61
N VAL A 271 -38.00 -35.05 20.14
CA VAL A 271 -37.34 -35.81 21.21
C VAL A 271 -37.23 -34.92 22.44
N LEU A 272 -37.87 -35.30 23.54
CA LEU A 272 -37.58 -34.71 24.85
C LEU A 272 -36.33 -35.40 25.40
N ILE A 273 -35.36 -34.61 25.86
CA ILE A 273 -34.14 -35.07 26.52
C ILE A 273 -34.07 -34.45 27.91
N GLY A 274 -33.97 -35.28 28.94
CA GLY A 274 -33.74 -34.85 30.31
C GLY A 274 -32.33 -35.19 30.79
N ARG A 275 -31.75 -34.33 31.63
CA ARG A 275 -30.55 -34.62 32.44
C ARG A 275 -30.84 -34.45 33.93
N GLU A 276 -30.15 -35.21 34.78
CA GLU A 276 -30.37 -35.29 36.24
C GLU A 276 -31.86 -35.40 36.63
N ALA A 277 -32.47 -34.47 37.38
CA ALA A 277 -33.89 -34.54 37.72
C ALA A 277 -34.84 -34.47 36.50
N GLY A 278 -34.39 -33.85 35.40
CA GLY A 278 -35.05 -33.91 34.10
C GLY A 278 -35.03 -35.33 33.51
N ALA A 279 -33.94 -36.09 33.69
CA ALA A 279 -33.86 -37.49 33.27
C ALA A 279 -34.81 -38.37 34.10
N GLU A 280 -34.84 -38.18 35.42
CA GLU A 280 -35.79 -38.87 36.31
C GLU A 280 -37.26 -38.56 35.97
N THR A 281 -37.53 -37.38 35.42
CA THR A 281 -38.85 -36.98 34.92
C THR A 281 -39.19 -37.68 33.60
N ILE A 282 -38.31 -37.61 32.59
CA ILE A 282 -38.54 -38.21 31.26
C ILE A 282 -38.58 -39.76 31.33
N ALA A 283 -37.83 -40.38 32.24
CA ALA A 283 -37.84 -41.82 32.46
C ALA A 283 -39.16 -42.36 33.08
N GLN A 284 -40.09 -41.51 33.51
CA GLN A 284 -41.44 -41.92 33.95
C GLN A 284 -42.44 -42.09 32.81
N LEU A 285 -42.12 -41.64 31.60
CA LEU A 285 -43.00 -41.76 30.43
C LEU A 285 -43.06 -43.21 29.90
N ALA A 286 -44.22 -43.58 29.39
CA ALA A 286 -44.47 -44.86 28.74
C ALA A 286 -44.95 -44.68 27.29
N LYS A 287 -44.71 -45.69 26.45
CA LYS A 287 -45.21 -45.71 25.07
C LYS A 287 -46.75 -45.70 25.05
N GLY A 288 -47.33 -44.69 24.40
CA GLY A 288 -48.77 -44.43 24.37
C GLY A 288 -49.22 -43.32 25.33
N ASP A 289 -48.32 -42.73 26.12
CA ASP A 289 -48.64 -41.52 26.89
C ASP A 289 -48.83 -40.30 25.98
N ASN A 290 -49.79 -39.44 26.34
CA ASN A 290 -49.96 -38.15 25.70
C ASN A 290 -49.00 -37.13 26.33
N VAL A 291 -48.27 -36.40 25.48
CA VAL A 291 -47.36 -35.31 25.85
C VAL A 291 -47.61 -34.14 24.90
N GLU A 292 -48.07 -33.02 25.47
CA GLU A 292 -48.29 -31.77 24.75
C GLU A 292 -47.05 -30.88 24.92
N ILE A 293 -46.50 -30.36 23.82
CA ILE A 293 -45.27 -29.54 23.81
C ILE A 293 -45.61 -28.19 23.21
N GLU A 294 -45.58 -27.16 24.05
CA GLU A 294 -45.68 -25.76 23.64
C GLU A 294 -44.26 -25.16 23.71
N VAL A 295 -43.70 -24.69 22.60
CA VAL A 295 -42.36 -24.06 22.56
C VAL A 295 -42.27 -23.00 21.47
N GLY A 296 -41.57 -21.90 21.74
CA GLY A 296 -41.40 -20.78 20.82
C GLY A 296 -40.57 -19.65 21.42
N PRO A 297 -40.38 -18.53 20.70
CA PRO A 297 -39.69 -17.36 21.23
C PRO A 297 -40.49 -16.68 22.35
N SER A 298 -39.77 -16.11 23.31
CA SER A 298 -40.31 -15.28 24.40
C SER A 298 -40.90 -13.92 23.95
N LYS A 299 -40.86 -13.63 22.64
CA LYS A 299 -41.36 -12.43 21.98
C LYS A 299 -42.06 -12.85 20.68
N ASP A 300 -43.14 -12.16 20.32
CA ASP A 300 -43.79 -12.29 19.02
C ASP A 300 -42.96 -11.51 17.98
N VAL A 301 -42.19 -12.21 17.15
CA VAL A 301 -41.19 -11.66 16.21
C VAL A 301 -41.13 -12.51 14.93
N ASP A 302 -40.91 -11.85 13.80
CA ASP A 302 -40.73 -12.51 12.49
C ASP A 302 -39.30 -13.07 12.33
N LEU A 303 -38.32 -12.39 12.93
CA LEU A 303 -36.91 -12.79 13.02
C LEU A 303 -36.35 -12.48 14.42
N GLY A 304 -35.42 -13.31 14.87
CA GLY A 304 -34.63 -13.08 16.09
C GLY A 304 -33.26 -13.72 16.00
N ILE A 305 -32.20 -12.93 16.08
CA ILE A 305 -30.81 -13.40 16.15
C ILE A 305 -30.13 -12.81 17.40
N ALA A 306 -29.72 -13.71 18.28
CA ALA A 306 -29.01 -13.36 19.50
C ALA A 306 -27.52 -13.05 19.24
N GLY A 307 -26.96 -12.19 20.08
CA GLY A 307 -25.54 -11.88 20.12
C GLY A 307 -25.01 -11.89 21.55
N SER A 308 -23.76 -11.52 21.76
CA SER A 308 -23.12 -11.56 23.08
C SER A 308 -23.38 -10.30 23.92
N HIS A 309 -23.34 -9.11 23.30
CA HIS A 309 -23.42 -7.84 24.01
C HIS A 309 -24.22 -6.78 23.24
N GLN A 310 -25.13 -6.10 23.93
CA GLN A 310 -25.72 -4.85 23.44
C GLN A 310 -24.68 -3.72 23.56
N ILE A 311 -23.91 -3.49 22.50
CA ILE A 311 -22.79 -2.54 22.45
C ILE A 311 -23.21 -1.07 22.31
N LEU A 312 -24.50 -0.79 22.10
CA LEU A 312 -25.06 0.56 22.17
C LEU A 312 -26.48 0.52 22.73
N THR A 313 -26.77 1.40 23.70
CA THR A 313 -28.06 1.50 24.38
C THR A 313 -28.53 2.95 24.41
N ASN A 314 -29.63 3.25 23.71
CA ASN A 314 -30.22 4.60 23.59
C ASN A 314 -29.25 5.72 23.14
N GLY A 315 -28.24 5.39 22.34
CA GLY A 315 -27.19 6.29 21.88
C GLY A 315 -25.97 6.40 22.82
N GLU A 316 -25.94 5.65 23.91
CA GLU A 316 -24.79 5.58 24.84
C GLU A 316 -24.10 4.20 24.72
N VAL A 317 -22.77 4.21 24.61
CA VAL A 317 -21.94 2.99 24.66
C VAL A 317 -21.82 2.57 26.13
N PRO A 318 -22.24 1.35 26.52
CA PRO A 318 -22.16 0.91 27.90
C PRO A 318 -20.72 0.57 28.29
N ASN A 319 -20.41 0.66 29.58
CA ASN A 319 -19.14 0.15 30.11
C ASN A 319 -19.13 -1.39 30.04
N MET A 320 -18.09 -1.95 29.45
CA MET A 320 -17.90 -3.39 29.22
C MET A 320 -16.43 -3.72 29.54
N GLU A 321 -16.21 -4.64 30.49
CA GLU A 321 -14.88 -4.87 31.11
C GLU A 321 -14.35 -6.32 30.93
N ASP A 322 -15.06 -7.16 30.17
CA ASP A 322 -14.66 -8.54 29.89
C ASP A 322 -13.65 -8.67 28.73
N ASP A 323 -13.02 -9.83 28.62
CA ASP A 323 -11.99 -10.12 27.62
C ASP A 323 -12.50 -10.02 26.17
N LEU A 324 -13.79 -10.35 25.91
CA LEU A 324 -14.37 -10.26 24.57
C LEU A 324 -14.70 -8.81 24.20
N ALA A 325 -15.05 -7.98 25.18
CA ALA A 325 -15.27 -6.55 25.00
C ALA A 325 -13.98 -5.76 24.79
N THR A 326 -12.94 -6.05 25.57
CA THR A 326 -11.70 -5.25 25.67
C THR A 326 -10.60 -5.63 24.67
N SER A 327 -10.68 -6.79 24.02
CA SER A 327 -9.74 -7.22 22.98
C SER A 327 -10.06 -6.66 21.58
N THR A 328 -9.04 -6.44 20.74
CA THR A 328 -9.22 -6.06 19.32
C THR A 328 -9.36 -7.31 18.44
N HIS A 329 -10.49 -7.43 17.73
CA HIS A 329 -10.80 -8.55 16.85
C HIS A 329 -11.54 -8.07 15.59
N PRO A 330 -11.60 -8.88 14.51
CA PRO A 330 -12.67 -8.75 13.52
C PRO A 330 -14.03 -8.85 14.21
N ARG A 331 -14.99 -8.00 13.81
CA ARG A 331 -16.32 -7.92 14.42
C ARG A 331 -17.40 -7.96 13.36
N THR A 332 -18.49 -8.66 13.67
CA THR A 332 -19.78 -8.49 12.97
C THR A 332 -20.77 -7.91 13.97
N ALA A 333 -21.36 -6.77 13.65
CA ALA A 333 -22.24 -6.05 14.57
C ALA A 333 -23.41 -5.39 13.82
N VAL A 334 -24.55 -5.27 14.51
CA VAL A 334 -25.78 -4.72 13.95
C VAL A 334 -26.24 -3.52 14.76
N GLY A 335 -26.40 -2.37 14.11
CA GLY A 335 -26.92 -1.13 14.69
C GLY A 335 -28.29 -0.78 14.12
N ILE A 336 -29.14 -0.12 14.91
CA ILE A 336 -30.53 0.14 14.56
C ILE A 336 -30.86 1.62 14.77
N GLY A 337 -31.50 2.24 13.78
CA GLY A 337 -32.03 3.60 13.87
C GLY A 337 -33.08 3.78 14.98
N LYS A 338 -33.29 5.02 15.42
CA LYS A 338 -34.15 5.34 16.59
C LYS A 338 -35.63 4.95 16.43
N ASP A 339 -36.10 4.85 15.19
CA ASP A 339 -37.46 4.46 14.78
C ASP A 339 -37.61 2.96 14.44
N GLY A 340 -36.50 2.22 14.40
CA GLY A 340 -36.45 0.81 14.03
C GLY A 340 -36.58 0.53 12.53
N THR A 341 -36.63 1.54 11.64
CA THR A 341 -36.75 1.28 10.20
C THR A 341 -35.40 1.20 9.47
N ARG A 342 -34.32 1.73 10.06
CA ARG A 342 -32.96 1.57 9.51
C ARG A 342 -32.18 0.52 10.28
N LEU A 343 -31.53 -0.38 9.54
CA LEU A 343 -30.61 -1.38 10.05
C LEU A 343 -29.24 -1.19 9.39
N PHE A 344 -28.21 -1.00 10.21
CA PHE A 344 -26.81 -0.99 9.82
C PHE A 344 -26.21 -2.36 10.17
N VAL A 345 -25.58 -3.04 9.24
CA VAL A 345 -24.90 -4.33 9.46
C VAL A 345 -23.45 -4.17 9.08
N MET A 346 -22.57 -4.10 10.08
CA MET A 346 -21.17 -3.76 9.96
C MET A 346 -20.30 -5.00 10.15
N VAL A 347 -19.37 -5.22 9.23
CA VAL A 347 -18.23 -6.13 9.37
C VAL A 347 -16.95 -5.30 9.42
N ILE A 348 -16.12 -5.54 10.43
CA ILE A 348 -14.80 -4.95 10.62
C ILE A 348 -13.76 -6.07 10.47
N ASP A 349 -12.76 -5.87 9.61
CA ASP A 349 -11.65 -6.81 9.46
C ASP A 349 -10.67 -6.71 10.63
N GLY A 350 -9.83 -7.72 10.83
CA GLY A 350 -8.87 -7.71 11.94
C GLY A 350 -7.84 -8.83 11.86
N ARG A 351 -6.82 -8.76 12.72
CA ARG A 351 -5.68 -9.70 12.80
C ARG A 351 -4.82 -9.73 11.52
N SER A 352 -4.77 -8.62 10.79
CA SER A 352 -3.86 -8.41 9.66
C SER A 352 -3.11 -7.08 9.82
N ASN A 353 -2.08 -6.86 9.01
CA ASN A 353 -1.43 -5.54 8.93
C ASN A 353 -2.38 -4.48 8.34
N GLU A 354 -3.36 -4.91 7.53
CA GLU A 354 -4.32 -4.04 6.88
C GLU A 354 -5.42 -3.51 7.82
N SER A 355 -5.79 -4.30 8.84
CA SER A 355 -6.78 -3.92 9.85
C SER A 355 -6.45 -4.55 11.20
N ARG A 356 -6.37 -3.71 12.24
CA ARG A 356 -6.14 -4.17 13.63
C ARG A 356 -7.38 -4.84 14.22
N GLY A 357 -8.57 -4.47 13.75
CA GLY A 357 -9.85 -4.85 14.34
C GLY A 357 -10.25 -3.98 15.53
N MET A 358 -11.50 -4.12 15.98
CA MET A 358 -12.07 -3.27 17.03
C MET A 358 -12.37 -4.03 18.32
N THR A 359 -12.31 -3.30 19.43
CA THR A 359 -12.98 -3.62 20.69
C THR A 359 -14.49 -3.39 20.56
N LEU A 360 -15.28 -3.93 21.50
CA LEU A 360 -16.74 -3.71 21.47
C LEU A 360 -17.16 -2.26 21.73
N PRO A 361 -16.50 -1.48 22.61
CA PRO A 361 -16.74 -0.04 22.71
C PRO A 361 -16.45 0.73 21.41
N GLU A 362 -15.35 0.44 20.71
CA GLU A 362 -15.02 1.09 19.42
C GLU A 362 -16.07 0.78 18.34
N ALA A 363 -16.51 -0.48 18.23
CA ALA A 363 -17.56 -0.88 17.29
C ALA A 363 -18.92 -0.22 17.63
N GLY A 364 -19.25 -0.09 18.93
CA GLY A 364 -20.45 0.62 19.39
C GLY A 364 -20.39 2.12 19.08
N GLU A 365 -19.22 2.74 19.23
CA GLU A 365 -18.96 4.14 18.92
C GLU A 365 -19.06 4.42 17.41
N LEU A 366 -18.50 3.56 16.55
CA LEU A 366 -18.62 3.72 15.10
C LEU A 366 -20.08 3.59 14.65
N LEU A 367 -20.82 2.59 15.14
CA LEU A 367 -22.26 2.45 14.87
C LEU A 367 -23.07 3.66 15.36
N ARG A 368 -22.72 4.24 16.53
CA ARG A 368 -23.31 5.50 17.01
C ARG A 368 -23.08 6.65 16.03
N ASN A 369 -21.86 6.81 15.53
CA ASN A 369 -21.51 7.88 14.60
C ASN A 369 -22.22 7.73 13.25
N MET A 370 -22.41 6.50 12.77
CA MET A 370 -23.26 6.20 11.59
C MET A 370 -24.77 6.41 11.82
N GLY A 371 -25.20 6.64 13.08
CA GLY A 371 -26.57 7.03 13.42
C GLY A 371 -27.41 5.94 14.08
N ALA A 372 -26.80 4.84 14.52
CA ALA A 372 -27.48 3.85 15.35
C ALA A 372 -27.84 4.43 16.73
N HIS A 373 -28.98 3.97 17.26
CA HIS A 373 -29.49 4.32 18.58
C HIS A 373 -29.44 3.13 19.55
N ASN A 374 -29.47 1.89 19.03
CA ASN A 374 -29.14 0.67 19.76
C ASN A 374 -28.31 -0.24 18.86
N ALA A 375 -27.43 -1.08 19.41
CA ALA A 375 -26.59 -1.98 18.63
C ALA A 375 -26.20 -3.25 19.40
N LEU A 376 -25.89 -4.32 18.67
CA LEU A 376 -25.58 -5.66 19.17
C LEU A 376 -24.35 -6.24 18.44
N ASN A 377 -23.46 -6.89 19.19
CA ASN A 377 -22.36 -7.66 18.62
C ASN A 377 -22.79 -9.13 18.36
N LEU A 378 -22.59 -9.60 17.12
CA LEU A 378 -22.80 -10.99 16.68
C LEU A 378 -21.48 -11.79 16.76
N ASP A 379 -21.39 -12.97 16.14
CA ASP A 379 -20.12 -13.72 16.12
C ASP A 379 -19.04 -12.98 15.30
N GLY A 380 -17.77 -13.21 15.64
CA GLY A 380 -16.64 -12.46 15.08
C GLY A 380 -15.37 -13.28 14.85
N GLY A 381 -14.21 -12.61 14.79
CA GLY A 381 -12.97 -13.27 14.39
C GLY A 381 -13.07 -13.81 12.96
N GLY A 382 -12.59 -15.02 12.71
CA GLY A 382 -12.68 -15.65 11.39
C GLY A 382 -14.09 -15.96 10.91
N SER A 383 -15.09 -15.87 11.78
CA SER A 383 -16.50 -15.94 11.38
C SER A 383 -16.97 -14.67 10.66
N SER A 384 -16.31 -13.52 10.86
CA SER A 384 -16.69 -12.24 10.27
C SER A 384 -16.54 -12.25 8.75
N ALA A 385 -17.68 -12.31 8.07
CA ALA A 385 -17.77 -12.29 6.62
C ALA A 385 -19.02 -11.51 6.17
N MET A 386 -18.87 -10.74 5.08
CA MET A 386 -19.96 -10.06 4.38
C MET A 386 -19.95 -10.46 2.91
N SER A 387 -21.09 -10.95 2.42
CA SER A 387 -21.32 -11.25 0.99
C SER A 387 -22.38 -10.31 0.43
N ALA A 388 -22.18 -9.79 -0.78
CA ALA A 388 -23.17 -8.99 -1.48
C ALA A 388 -22.96 -9.02 -3.01
N ARG A 389 -24.07 -8.97 -3.76
CA ARG A 389 -24.09 -8.69 -5.21
C ARG A 389 -24.48 -7.23 -5.42
N VAL A 390 -23.51 -6.36 -5.67
CA VAL A 390 -23.76 -4.95 -6.00
C VAL A 390 -24.46 -4.81 -7.37
N ALA A 391 -24.91 -3.60 -7.69
CA ALA A 391 -25.53 -3.28 -8.97
C ALA A 391 -24.63 -3.69 -10.16
N GLY A 392 -25.22 -4.38 -11.13
CA GLY A 392 -24.56 -4.78 -12.38
C GLY A 392 -23.61 -5.98 -12.28
N ASP A 393 -23.36 -6.51 -11.08
CA ASP A 393 -22.53 -7.71 -10.89
C ASP A 393 -23.30 -9.00 -11.21
N ASP A 394 -22.66 -9.91 -11.96
CA ASP A 394 -23.23 -11.20 -12.38
C ASP A 394 -23.42 -12.21 -11.22
N GLY A 395 -22.87 -11.92 -10.03
CA GLY A 395 -22.95 -12.75 -8.83
C GLY A 395 -22.39 -12.03 -7.61
N GLN A 396 -22.65 -12.56 -6.41
CA GLN A 396 -22.15 -12.00 -5.16
C GLN A 396 -20.63 -12.19 -4.98
N LYS A 397 -20.03 -11.30 -4.18
CA LYS A 397 -18.62 -11.32 -3.79
C LYS A 397 -18.52 -11.15 -2.27
N ILE A 398 -17.40 -11.57 -1.69
CA ILE A 398 -17.04 -11.23 -0.30
C ILE A 398 -16.45 -9.82 -0.28
N TRP A 399 -16.96 -8.96 0.61
CA TRP A 399 -16.63 -7.53 0.71
C TRP A 399 -15.79 -7.17 1.93
N ASN A 400 -15.03 -8.14 2.45
CA ASN A 400 -14.11 -7.97 3.57
C ASN A 400 -12.97 -9.02 3.47
N THR A 401 -11.98 -8.95 4.36
CA THR A 401 -10.79 -9.79 4.38
C THR A 401 -10.88 -10.82 5.52
N PRO A 402 -11.30 -12.08 5.28
CA PRO A 402 -11.56 -13.03 6.36
C PRO A 402 -10.28 -13.38 7.13
N SER A 403 -10.28 -13.22 8.47
CA SER A 403 -9.05 -13.33 9.28
C SER A 403 -8.41 -14.72 9.32
N ASP A 404 -9.11 -15.75 8.86
CA ASP A 404 -8.60 -17.13 8.76
C ASP A 404 -7.94 -17.40 7.39
N GLY A 405 -7.73 -16.36 6.57
CA GLY A 405 -7.19 -16.44 5.20
C GLY A 405 -8.20 -16.96 4.15
N LYS A 406 -9.41 -17.29 4.59
CA LYS A 406 -10.57 -17.73 3.79
C LYS A 406 -11.85 -17.54 4.59
N VAL A 407 -13.00 -17.52 3.92
CA VAL A 407 -14.31 -17.55 4.59
C VAL A 407 -14.42 -18.82 5.43
N ARG A 408 -14.82 -18.66 6.70
CA ARG A 408 -15.09 -19.76 7.63
C ARG A 408 -16.47 -20.36 7.35
N GLU A 409 -16.61 -21.65 7.59
CA GLU A 409 -17.91 -22.33 7.62
C GLU A 409 -18.70 -21.88 8.86
N VAL A 410 -19.89 -21.31 8.66
CA VAL A 410 -20.78 -20.81 9.72
C VAL A 410 -22.13 -21.55 9.70
N PRO A 411 -22.80 -21.74 10.85
CA PRO A 411 -24.05 -22.51 10.90
C PRO A 411 -25.27 -21.69 10.51
N ASN A 412 -25.23 -20.37 10.70
CA ASN A 412 -26.28 -19.48 10.22
C ASN A 412 -25.77 -18.10 9.80
N ALA A 413 -26.60 -17.41 9.01
CA ALA A 413 -26.36 -16.11 8.43
C ALA A 413 -27.62 -15.23 8.50
N LEU A 414 -27.42 -13.92 8.67
CA LEU A 414 -28.45 -12.91 8.44
C LEU A 414 -28.47 -12.58 6.95
N VAL A 415 -29.55 -12.93 6.25
CA VAL A 415 -29.65 -12.85 4.79
C VAL A 415 -30.62 -11.75 4.39
N PHE A 416 -30.29 -10.98 3.36
CA PHE A 416 -31.13 -9.98 2.73
C PHE A 416 -31.65 -10.48 1.38
N TYR A 417 -32.95 -10.32 1.15
CA TYR A 417 -33.65 -10.74 -0.06
C TYR A 417 -34.36 -9.56 -0.72
N SER A 418 -34.21 -9.43 -2.04
CA SER A 418 -35.00 -8.50 -2.84
C SER A 418 -36.06 -9.25 -3.66
N SER A 419 -37.32 -8.89 -3.46
CA SER A 419 -38.46 -9.35 -4.27
C SER A 419 -38.74 -8.43 -5.47
N ALA A 420 -37.89 -7.42 -5.71
CA ALA A 420 -37.94 -6.61 -6.91
C ALA A 420 -37.62 -7.45 -8.16
N LYS A 421 -38.11 -7.00 -9.32
CA LYS A 421 -38.02 -7.71 -10.60
C LYS A 421 -36.60 -7.79 -11.14
N SER A 422 -36.20 -8.97 -11.62
CA SER A 422 -34.94 -9.20 -12.33
C SER A 422 -35.10 -9.31 -13.86
N ASP A 423 -36.32 -9.17 -14.37
CA ASP A 423 -36.68 -9.40 -15.79
C ASP A 423 -36.91 -8.09 -16.57
N ASP A 424 -37.40 -7.03 -15.92
CA ASP A 424 -37.57 -5.71 -16.52
C ASP A 424 -36.34 -4.83 -16.27
N THR A 425 -35.67 -4.38 -17.34
CA THR A 425 -34.60 -3.36 -17.30
C THR A 425 -35.19 -2.01 -16.85
N SER A 426 -34.69 -1.47 -15.74
CA SER A 426 -35.13 -0.21 -15.12
C SER A 426 -34.04 0.86 -15.05
N GLY A 427 -32.79 0.53 -15.37
CA GLY A 427 -31.68 1.47 -15.41
C GLY A 427 -30.54 1.00 -16.33
N VAL A 428 -29.47 1.78 -16.36
CA VAL A 428 -28.18 1.40 -16.95
C VAL A 428 -27.04 1.78 -16.00
N GLN A 429 -25.87 1.21 -16.24
CA GLN A 429 -24.63 1.51 -15.51
C GLN A 429 -23.46 1.61 -16.51
N LEU A 430 -22.49 2.46 -16.21
CA LEU A 430 -21.24 2.62 -16.98
C LEU A 430 -20.02 2.38 -16.08
N ASN A 431 -19.45 1.19 -16.19
CA ASN A 431 -18.23 0.81 -15.47
C ASN A 431 -16.99 0.99 -16.35
N LEU A 432 -15.84 1.21 -15.70
CA LEU A 432 -14.54 1.14 -16.36
C LEU A 432 -14.21 -0.33 -16.71
N GLY A 433 -13.28 -0.54 -17.64
CA GLY A 433 -12.74 -1.87 -17.93
C GLY A 433 -11.80 -2.35 -16.83
N LEU A 434 -10.88 -1.47 -16.43
CA LEU A 434 -10.05 -1.61 -15.24
C LEU A 434 -10.68 -0.79 -14.11
N ASP A 435 -11.03 -1.45 -13.00
CA ASP A 435 -11.63 -0.77 -11.83
C ASP A 435 -10.68 0.32 -11.28
N GLY A 436 -11.21 1.53 -11.09
CA GLY A 436 -10.47 2.69 -10.55
C GLY A 436 -9.59 3.49 -11.53
N GLU A 437 -9.30 2.97 -12.73
CA GLU A 437 -8.38 3.63 -13.70
C GLU A 437 -9.05 4.75 -14.51
N ASP A 438 -9.39 5.86 -13.83
CA ASP A 438 -10.06 7.03 -14.42
C ASP A 438 -9.19 7.87 -15.38
N ALA A 439 -7.88 7.64 -15.44
CA ALA A 439 -6.92 8.45 -16.20
C ALA A 439 -6.41 7.73 -17.46
N VAL A 440 -6.15 8.47 -18.54
CA VAL A 440 -5.58 7.99 -19.81
C VAL A 440 -4.53 8.96 -20.37
N PHE A 441 -3.53 8.47 -21.09
CA PHE A 441 -2.56 9.33 -21.79
C PHE A 441 -3.07 9.75 -23.18
N PRO A 442 -2.69 10.93 -23.70
CA PRO A 442 -3.02 11.36 -25.06
C PRO A 442 -2.64 10.32 -26.11
N GLY A 443 -3.59 9.98 -26.99
CA GLY A 443 -3.44 8.97 -28.04
C GLY A 443 -3.65 7.52 -27.60
N LEU A 444 -3.71 7.22 -26.29
CA LEU A 444 -4.01 5.88 -25.76
C LEU A 444 -5.50 5.76 -25.41
N THR A 445 -5.95 4.55 -25.04
CA THR A 445 -7.36 4.22 -24.84
C THR A 445 -7.72 3.69 -23.45
N ARG A 446 -9.01 3.87 -23.09
CA ARG A 446 -9.68 3.17 -21.99
C ARG A 446 -10.88 2.39 -22.50
N THR A 447 -10.98 1.14 -22.09
CA THR A 447 -12.15 0.31 -22.25
C THR A 447 -13.20 0.69 -21.19
N VAL A 448 -14.45 0.82 -21.60
CA VAL A 448 -15.60 1.05 -20.72
C VAL A 448 -16.72 0.06 -21.05
N LYS A 449 -17.43 -0.43 -20.02
CA LYS A 449 -18.51 -1.43 -20.12
C LYS A 449 -19.83 -0.80 -19.68
N GLY A 450 -20.77 -0.71 -20.61
CA GLY A 450 -22.18 -0.45 -20.30
C GLY A 450 -22.89 -1.73 -19.86
N ALA A 451 -23.84 -1.60 -18.95
CA ALA A 451 -24.75 -2.67 -18.54
C ALA A 451 -26.19 -2.13 -18.41
N GLY A 452 -27.17 -2.99 -18.63
CA GLY A 452 -28.53 -2.73 -18.14
C GLY A 452 -28.63 -3.14 -16.67
N LEU A 453 -29.47 -2.43 -15.91
CA LEU A 453 -29.85 -2.79 -14.56
C LEU A 453 -31.33 -3.16 -14.55
N SER A 454 -31.67 -4.30 -13.98
CA SER A 454 -33.05 -4.68 -13.67
C SER A 454 -33.55 -4.02 -12.38
N SER A 455 -34.83 -4.17 -12.04
CA SER A 455 -35.42 -3.52 -10.86
C SER A 455 -34.84 -3.98 -9.51
N ASN A 456 -34.21 -5.16 -9.43
CA ASN A 456 -33.42 -5.60 -8.28
C ASN A 456 -31.90 -5.39 -8.44
N LEU A 457 -31.51 -4.53 -9.38
CA LEU A 457 -30.14 -4.16 -9.74
C LEU A 457 -29.25 -5.32 -10.21
N ALA A 458 -29.81 -6.50 -10.52
CA ALA A 458 -29.10 -7.54 -11.24
C ALA A 458 -28.85 -7.09 -12.70
N PRO A 459 -27.72 -7.50 -13.32
CA PRO A 459 -27.41 -7.15 -14.70
C PRO A 459 -28.49 -7.64 -15.67
N ALA A 460 -28.83 -6.77 -16.63
CA ALA A 460 -29.82 -7.01 -17.67
C ALA A 460 -29.21 -6.72 -19.05
N GLU A 461 -29.58 -7.55 -20.04
CA GLU A 461 -29.23 -7.31 -21.44
C GLU A 461 -30.04 -6.12 -21.98
N VAL A 462 -29.34 -5.10 -22.49
CA VAL A 462 -29.94 -3.92 -23.14
C VAL A 462 -29.00 -3.42 -24.23
N ASP A 463 -29.53 -3.03 -25.39
CA ASP A 463 -28.72 -2.36 -26.42
C ASP A 463 -28.60 -0.87 -26.08
N GLY A 464 -27.37 -0.35 -26.02
CA GLY A 464 -27.08 1.06 -25.76
C GLY A 464 -26.01 1.65 -26.66
N THR A 465 -25.79 2.95 -26.54
CA THR A 465 -24.83 3.74 -27.31
C THR A 465 -23.91 4.53 -26.39
N PHE A 466 -22.66 4.74 -26.82
CA PHE A 466 -21.68 5.54 -26.09
C PHE A 466 -21.48 6.90 -26.76
N SER A 467 -21.32 7.94 -25.95
CA SER A 467 -20.84 9.25 -26.35
C SER A 467 -19.72 9.70 -25.41
N ALA A 468 -18.83 10.56 -25.91
CA ALA A 468 -17.76 11.15 -25.13
C ALA A 468 -17.63 12.65 -25.44
N ASP A 469 -17.50 13.47 -24.40
CA ASP A 469 -17.28 14.91 -24.49
C ASP A 469 -15.76 15.20 -24.59
N ALA A 470 -15.38 16.21 -25.37
CA ALA A 470 -13.98 16.63 -25.51
C ALA A 470 -13.34 16.93 -24.13
N PRO A 471 -12.08 16.53 -23.88
CA PRO A 471 -11.09 16.04 -24.84
C PRO A 471 -11.09 14.51 -25.08
N LEU A 472 -12.18 13.81 -24.75
CA LEU A 472 -12.35 12.38 -25.00
C LEU A 472 -13.08 12.10 -26.31
N LYS A 473 -12.97 10.85 -26.81
CA LYS A 473 -13.56 10.42 -28.09
C LYS A 473 -13.81 8.91 -28.12
N VAL A 474 -14.98 8.49 -28.59
CA VAL A 474 -15.28 7.06 -28.80
C VAL A 474 -14.53 6.57 -30.05
N VAL A 475 -13.54 5.69 -29.86
CA VAL A 475 -12.72 5.10 -30.94
C VAL A 475 -13.43 3.90 -31.58
N SER A 476 -14.05 3.05 -30.75
CA SER A 476 -14.76 1.87 -31.21
C SER A 476 -15.83 1.41 -30.22
N THR A 477 -16.79 0.63 -30.69
CA THR A 477 -17.86 0.03 -29.87
C THR A 477 -18.18 -1.37 -30.38
N LYS A 478 -18.38 -2.33 -29.47
CA LYS A 478 -18.64 -3.75 -29.74
C LYS A 478 -19.62 -4.28 -28.70
N LYS A 479 -20.92 -4.32 -29.04
CA LYS A 479 -22.02 -4.39 -28.06
C LYS A 479 -21.85 -3.28 -27.01
N ASN A 480 -22.16 -3.55 -25.74
CA ASN A 480 -22.04 -2.63 -24.61
C ASN A 480 -20.60 -2.51 -24.07
N VAL A 481 -19.60 -2.56 -24.95
CA VAL A 481 -18.20 -2.24 -24.61
C VAL A 481 -17.68 -1.25 -25.63
N ALA A 482 -17.06 -0.16 -25.19
CA ALA A 482 -16.43 0.84 -26.04
C ALA A 482 -14.98 1.08 -25.61
N ARG A 483 -14.16 1.58 -26.55
CA ARG A 483 -12.86 2.17 -26.26
C ARG A 483 -12.90 3.68 -26.49
N ILE A 484 -12.42 4.42 -25.51
CA ILE A 484 -12.38 5.88 -25.46
C ILE A 484 -10.92 6.32 -25.56
N SER A 485 -10.55 7.18 -26.51
CA SER A 485 -9.24 7.84 -26.51
C SER A 485 -9.29 9.16 -25.75
N GLY A 486 -8.16 9.52 -25.13
CA GLY A 486 -7.86 10.90 -24.78
C GLY A 486 -7.12 11.58 -25.94
N GLU A 487 -7.53 12.78 -26.34
CA GLU A 487 -6.91 13.51 -27.45
C GLU A 487 -6.00 14.66 -26.95
N GLU A 488 -6.44 15.41 -25.93
CA GLU A 488 -5.73 16.57 -25.34
C GLU A 488 -5.83 16.56 -23.80
N ARG A 489 -4.88 17.15 -23.06
CA ARG A 489 -4.85 17.13 -21.58
C ARG A 489 -6.07 17.81 -20.96
N GLY A 490 -6.72 17.14 -20.01
CA GLY A 490 -7.84 17.70 -19.25
C GLY A 490 -8.73 16.65 -18.61
N ALA A 491 -10.03 16.91 -18.53
CA ALA A 491 -11.02 15.94 -18.11
C ALA A 491 -12.25 16.04 -19.02
N GLY A 492 -12.75 14.89 -19.47
CA GLY A 492 -13.96 14.78 -20.27
C GLY A 492 -14.94 13.80 -19.65
N LYS A 493 -16.13 13.70 -20.23
CA LYS A 493 -17.17 12.80 -19.77
C LYS A 493 -17.45 11.71 -20.80
N VAL A 494 -17.69 10.49 -20.32
CA VAL A 494 -18.20 9.37 -21.12
C VAL A 494 -19.61 9.06 -20.62
N THR A 495 -20.55 8.87 -21.54
CA THR A 495 -21.96 8.55 -21.22
C THR A 495 -22.39 7.34 -22.02
N TYR A 496 -23.03 6.38 -21.36
CA TYR A 496 -23.69 5.23 -21.96
C TYR A 496 -25.20 5.42 -21.87
N SER A 497 -25.91 5.34 -22.99
CA SER A 497 -27.34 5.64 -23.09
C SER A 497 -28.10 4.49 -23.74
N ALA A 498 -29.20 4.04 -23.11
CA ALA A 498 -30.12 3.05 -23.67
C ALA A 498 -31.57 3.54 -23.53
N GLY A 499 -32.22 3.81 -24.67
CA GLY A 499 -33.58 4.36 -24.69
C GLY A 499 -33.63 5.77 -24.08
N ASN A 500 -34.27 5.89 -22.91
CA ASN A 500 -34.33 7.12 -22.11
C ASN A 500 -33.45 7.08 -20.83
N MET A 501 -32.69 6.00 -20.65
CA MET A 501 -31.81 5.79 -19.49
C MET A 501 -30.38 6.12 -19.90
N SER A 502 -29.61 6.73 -19.00
CA SER A 502 -28.19 7.02 -19.22
C SER A 502 -27.41 7.00 -17.92
N ASP A 503 -26.17 6.55 -17.97
CA ASP A 503 -25.19 6.67 -16.89
C ASP A 503 -23.87 7.23 -17.42
N GLU A 504 -23.09 7.89 -16.55
CA GLU A 504 -21.93 8.68 -16.94
C GLU A 504 -20.75 8.60 -15.98
N THR A 505 -19.54 8.54 -16.54
CA THR A 505 -18.28 8.58 -15.80
C THR A 505 -17.36 9.66 -16.38
N GLN A 506 -16.44 10.17 -15.58
CA GLN A 506 -15.42 11.12 -16.04
C GLN A 506 -14.11 10.38 -16.29
N LEU A 507 -13.39 10.75 -17.35
CA LEU A 507 -12.00 10.33 -17.54
C LEU A 507 -11.08 11.53 -17.61
N ARG A 508 -9.93 11.43 -16.93
CA ARG A 508 -8.82 12.38 -17.00
C ARG A 508 -7.96 12.03 -18.22
N VAL A 509 -7.58 13.03 -19.01
CA VAL A 509 -6.50 12.91 -19.99
C VAL A 509 -5.26 13.58 -19.40
N LEU A 510 -4.20 12.81 -19.19
CA LEU A 510 -2.95 13.24 -18.57
C LEU A 510 -2.10 14.10 -19.54
N GLY A 511 -0.92 14.52 -19.09
CA GLY A 511 0.11 15.05 -19.98
C GLY A 511 0.65 13.98 -20.94
N LYS A 512 1.60 14.36 -21.80
CA LYS A 512 2.31 13.39 -22.63
C LYS A 512 3.12 12.44 -21.73
N ALA A 513 2.99 11.13 -21.94
CA ALA A 513 3.86 10.16 -21.26
C ALA A 513 5.33 10.39 -21.64
N ILE A 514 6.20 10.38 -20.64
CA ILE A 514 7.67 10.50 -20.79
C ILE A 514 8.41 9.21 -20.42
N ALA A 515 7.77 8.33 -19.65
CA ALA A 515 8.32 7.06 -19.22
C ALA A 515 7.25 5.96 -19.15
N LEU A 516 7.71 4.71 -19.17
CA LEU A 516 6.91 3.50 -18.91
C LEU A 516 7.53 2.77 -17.71
N ARG A 517 6.69 2.25 -16.82
CA ARG A 517 7.10 1.34 -15.74
C ARG A 517 6.27 0.06 -15.77
N ALA A 518 6.94 -1.08 -15.70
CA ALA A 518 6.31 -2.35 -15.37
C ALA A 518 6.07 -2.45 -13.84
N SER A 519 5.23 -3.38 -13.38
CA SER A 519 5.04 -3.61 -11.93
C SER A 519 6.25 -4.23 -11.24
N GLU A 520 7.06 -5.00 -11.97
CA GLU A 520 8.30 -5.62 -11.47
C GLU A 520 9.45 -5.14 -12.36
N LYS A 521 10.62 -4.79 -11.79
CA LYS A 521 11.79 -4.45 -12.60
C LYS A 521 12.49 -5.69 -13.14
N SER A 522 12.33 -6.84 -12.48
CA SER A 522 12.82 -8.13 -12.93
C SER A 522 11.82 -9.25 -12.62
N LEU A 523 11.94 -10.39 -13.30
CA LEU A 523 11.18 -11.59 -12.97
C LEU A 523 12.09 -12.79 -12.73
N SER A 524 12.02 -13.37 -11.53
CA SER A 524 12.60 -14.67 -11.21
C SER A 524 11.55 -15.78 -11.30
N LEU A 525 11.71 -16.70 -12.24
CA LEU A 525 10.83 -17.86 -12.41
C LEU A 525 11.58 -19.15 -11.99
N PRO A 526 11.38 -19.68 -10.76
CA PRO A 526 12.17 -20.79 -10.23
C PRO A 526 11.92 -22.13 -10.94
N ASN A 527 10.79 -22.32 -11.63
CA ASN A 527 10.47 -23.55 -12.36
C ASN A 527 9.49 -23.30 -13.53
N ALA A 528 9.35 -24.30 -14.41
CA ALA A 528 8.58 -24.21 -15.67
C ALA A 528 7.06 -24.13 -15.48
N ASP A 529 6.53 -24.42 -14.29
CA ASP A 529 5.10 -24.29 -13.97
C ASP A 529 4.76 -22.93 -13.37
N THR A 530 5.77 -22.17 -12.90
CA THR A 530 5.57 -20.84 -12.34
C THR A 530 5.11 -19.84 -13.41
N ARG A 531 4.14 -18.99 -13.05
CA ARG A 531 3.64 -17.90 -13.88
C ARG A 531 3.77 -16.61 -13.08
N ALA A 532 4.32 -15.57 -13.69
CA ALA A 532 4.27 -14.22 -13.14
C ALA A 532 3.20 -13.40 -13.85
N LYS A 533 2.66 -12.39 -13.18
CA LYS A 533 1.85 -11.34 -13.81
C LYS A 533 2.68 -10.08 -13.90
N LEU A 534 2.70 -9.46 -15.07
CA LEU A 534 3.17 -8.10 -15.26
C LEU A 534 1.99 -7.19 -15.53
N THR A 535 2.11 -5.96 -15.04
CA THR A 535 1.27 -4.84 -15.44
C THR A 535 2.16 -3.72 -15.95
N LEU A 536 1.59 -2.78 -16.70
CA LEU A 536 2.30 -1.64 -17.28
C LEU A 536 1.56 -0.35 -16.91
N SER A 537 2.32 0.70 -16.62
CA SER A 537 1.84 2.07 -16.45
C SER A 537 2.71 3.06 -17.22
N GLY A 538 2.13 4.18 -17.64
CA GLY A 538 2.89 5.35 -18.10
C GLY A 538 3.04 6.39 -16.97
N LEU A 539 3.97 7.31 -17.14
CA LEU A 539 4.13 8.50 -16.29
C LEU A 539 4.33 9.74 -17.17
N ASP A 540 3.74 10.88 -16.78
CA ASP A 540 4.02 12.20 -17.39
C ASP A 540 4.98 13.06 -16.55
N GLY A 541 5.34 14.26 -17.04
CA GLY A 541 6.25 15.20 -16.38
C GLY A 541 5.70 15.88 -15.11
N ASP A 542 4.47 15.60 -14.72
CA ASP A 542 3.93 15.93 -13.40
C ASP A 542 3.97 14.72 -12.45
N GLY A 543 4.48 13.58 -12.90
CA GLY A 543 4.45 12.34 -12.13
C GLY A 543 3.03 11.81 -11.91
N GLN A 544 2.09 12.13 -12.80
CA GLN A 544 0.79 11.45 -12.81
C GLN A 544 0.95 10.08 -13.46
N GLN A 545 0.34 9.05 -12.87
CA GLN A 545 0.43 7.68 -13.35
C GLN A 545 -0.93 7.18 -13.85
N ALA A 546 -0.92 6.33 -14.88
CA ALA A 546 -2.08 5.52 -15.25
C ALA A 546 -1.65 4.19 -15.87
N ARG A 547 -2.42 3.12 -15.63
CA ARG A 547 -2.20 1.80 -16.22
C ARG A 547 -2.40 1.83 -17.73
N ILE A 548 -1.63 1.09 -18.51
CA ILE A 548 -1.81 1.03 -19.97
C ILE A 548 -2.51 -0.27 -20.34
N GLU A 549 -3.55 -0.16 -21.18
CA GLU A 549 -4.32 -1.31 -21.64
C GLU A 549 -3.58 -2.11 -22.71
N THR A 550 -3.76 -3.43 -22.74
CA THR A 550 -3.00 -4.34 -23.64
C THR A 550 -3.23 -4.02 -25.12
N ALA A 551 -4.34 -3.36 -25.43
CA ALA A 551 -4.69 -2.80 -26.72
C ALA A 551 -3.66 -1.81 -27.30
N ASP A 552 -3.02 -1.03 -26.44
CA ASP A 552 -2.18 0.11 -26.81
C ASP A 552 -0.68 -0.21 -26.70
N VAL A 553 -0.34 -1.45 -26.33
CA VAL A 553 1.04 -1.90 -26.11
C VAL A 553 1.45 -2.96 -27.13
N LYS A 554 2.59 -2.76 -27.76
CA LYS A 554 3.28 -3.79 -28.53
C LYS A 554 4.24 -4.54 -27.62
N VAL A 555 4.06 -5.85 -27.47
CA VAL A 555 4.97 -6.72 -26.70
C VAL A 555 5.90 -7.49 -27.63
N THR A 556 7.17 -7.63 -27.25
CA THR A 556 8.10 -8.60 -27.85
C THR A 556 8.84 -9.38 -26.75
N THR A 557 9.33 -10.59 -27.07
CA THR A 557 10.07 -11.42 -26.11
C THR A 557 11.37 -11.98 -26.70
N THR A 558 12.34 -12.24 -25.83
CA THR A 558 13.58 -12.95 -26.16
C THR A 558 13.87 -14.03 -25.11
N GLY A 559 14.83 -14.93 -25.39
CA GLY A 559 15.29 -15.94 -24.43
C GLY A 559 14.18 -16.88 -23.94
N GLY A 560 13.41 -17.45 -24.87
CA GLY A 560 12.45 -18.52 -24.55
C GLY A 560 11.33 -18.12 -23.59
N VAL A 561 10.99 -16.83 -23.49
CA VAL A 561 9.84 -16.33 -22.72
C VAL A 561 8.59 -16.29 -23.61
N GLU A 562 7.47 -16.80 -23.09
CA GLU A 562 6.14 -16.68 -23.68
C GLU A 562 5.26 -15.79 -22.80
N VAL A 563 4.45 -14.95 -23.42
CA VAL A 563 3.53 -14.00 -22.76
C VAL A 563 2.17 -14.11 -23.41
N ASP A 564 1.14 -14.30 -22.61
CA ASP A 564 -0.27 -14.16 -22.99
C ASP A 564 -0.86 -12.93 -22.26
N ASP A 565 -1.87 -12.26 -22.82
CA ASP A 565 -2.54 -11.12 -22.18
C ASP A 565 -4.04 -11.35 -21.95
N ASP A 566 -4.64 -10.61 -21.00
CA ASP A 566 -6.06 -10.73 -20.64
C ASP A 566 -7.02 -9.96 -21.57
N GLY A 567 -6.50 -9.29 -22.61
CA GLY A 567 -7.25 -8.43 -23.53
C GLY A 567 -7.61 -7.05 -22.95
N LEU A 568 -7.14 -6.74 -21.74
CA LEU A 568 -7.48 -5.54 -20.98
C LEU A 568 -6.24 -4.82 -20.43
N GLY A 569 -5.51 -5.39 -19.48
CA GLY A 569 -4.42 -4.68 -18.78
C GLY A 569 -3.37 -5.54 -18.07
N THR A 570 -3.40 -6.87 -18.19
CA THR A 570 -2.49 -7.79 -17.49
C THR A 570 -1.82 -8.76 -18.45
N TRP A 571 -0.50 -8.93 -18.31
CA TRP A 571 0.29 -9.91 -19.05
C TRP A 571 0.70 -11.06 -18.13
N THR A 572 0.47 -12.31 -18.55
CA THR A 572 0.92 -13.51 -17.85
C THR A 572 2.18 -14.05 -18.51
N VAL A 573 3.30 -14.02 -17.79
CA VAL A 573 4.63 -14.39 -18.27
C VAL A 573 4.97 -15.82 -17.86
N ARG A 574 5.55 -16.61 -18.78
CA ARG A 574 6.18 -17.90 -18.47
C ARG A 574 7.51 -18.09 -19.19
N ALA A 575 8.45 -18.75 -18.52
CA ALA A 575 9.65 -19.28 -19.18
C ALA A 575 9.35 -20.66 -19.79
N THR A 576 9.87 -20.92 -20.99
CA THR A 576 9.80 -22.25 -21.63
C THR A 576 10.93 -23.19 -21.23
N GLY A 577 11.82 -22.75 -20.34
CA GLY A 577 12.99 -23.52 -19.88
C GLY A 577 14.08 -23.76 -20.94
N LYS A 578 13.96 -23.17 -22.14
CA LYS A 578 14.93 -23.31 -23.24
C LYS A 578 16.25 -22.56 -23.00
N THR A 579 16.20 -21.51 -22.18
CA THR A 579 17.32 -20.68 -21.73
C THR A 579 17.12 -20.31 -20.27
N THR A 580 18.21 -19.98 -19.57
CA THR A 580 18.23 -19.54 -18.17
C THR A 580 17.92 -18.04 -18.00
N THR A 581 17.92 -17.29 -19.09
CA THR A 581 17.55 -15.87 -19.15
C THR A 581 16.73 -15.57 -20.41
N GLY A 582 15.99 -14.46 -20.36
CA GLY A 582 15.21 -13.87 -21.44
C GLY A 582 14.72 -12.47 -21.09
N LYS A 583 13.85 -11.89 -21.92
CA LYS A 583 13.35 -10.51 -21.71
C LYS A 583 11.93 -10.37 -22.25
N VAL A 584 11.12 -9.55 -21.59
CA VAL A 584 9.83 -9.04 -22.11
C VAL A 584 9.99 -7.54 -22.34
N THR A 585 9.77 -7.07 -23.56
CA THR A 585 9.85 -5.65 -23.91
C THR A 585 8.49 -5.12 -24.30
N PHE A 586 8.08 -4.02 -23.67
CA PHE A 586 6.83 -3.30 -23.92
C PHE A 586 7.14 -2.00 -24.66
N THR A 587 6.44 -1.73 -25.76
CA THR A 587 6.56 -0.49 -26.54
C THR A 587 5.20 0.21 -26.65
N VAL A 588 5.17 1.50 -26.36
CA VAL A 588 3.97 2.37 -26.43
C VAL A 588 4.35 3.69 -27.11
N GLY A 589 3.89 3.89 -28.34
CA GLY A 589 4.41 4.97 -29.18
C GLY A 589 5.93 4.82 -29.39
N ASP A 590 6.68 5.87 -29.07
CA ASP A 590 8.15 5.87 -29.10
C ASP A 590 8.78 5.37 -27.78
N LEU A 591 8.00 5.25 -26.70
CA LEU A 591 8.50 4.81 -25.39
C LEU A 591 8.65 3.28 -25.35
N THR A 592 9.70 2.81 -24.67
CA THR A 592 9.99 1.38 -24.47
C THR A 592 10.47 1.13 -23.05
N THR A 593 10.08 -0.01 -22.45
CA THR A 593 10.68 -0.54 -21.22
C THR A 593 10.81 -2.08 -21.32
N SER A 594 11.78 -2.66 -20.64
CA SER A 594 12.11 -4.08 -20.72
C SER A 594 12.30 -4.73 -19.35
N VAL A 595 11.54 -5.79 -19.09
CA VAL A 595 11.68 -6.62 -17.88
C VAL A 595 12.56 -7.84 -18.20
N PRO A 596 13.79 -7.95 -17.66
CA PRO A 596 14.57 -9.17 -17.71
C PRO A 596 13.88 -10.30 -16.94
N VAL A 597 13.91 -11.51 -17.51
CA VAL A 597 13.33 -12.72 -16.94
C VAL A 597 14.45 -13.75 -16.73
N THR A 598 14.60 -14.25 -15.51
CA THR A 598 15.55 -15.31 -15.16
C THR A 598 14.79 -16.61 -14.87
N PHE A 599 15.45 -17.74 -15.13
CA PHE A 599 14.84 -19.07 -14.98
C PHE A 599 15.73 -20.01 -14.16
N GLY A 600 15.18 -20.49 -13.04
CA GLY A 600 15.86 -21.30 -12.04
C GLY A 600 16.66 -20.47 -11.02
N THR A 601 16.77 -21.00 -9.80
CA THR A 601 17.54 -20.44 -8.69
C THR A 601 18.65 -21.40 -8.26
N LYS A 602 19.69 -20.86 -7.61
CA LYS A 602 20.82 -21.60 -7.02
C LYS A 602 21.01 -21.16 -5.57
N ASP A 603 20.78 -22.06 -4.62
CA ASP A 603 21.15 -21.82 -3.22
C ASP A 603 22.61 -22.23 -2.99
N THR A 604 23.39 -21.36 -2.35
CA THR A 604 24.81 -21.59 -2.05
C THR A 604 25.11 -21.18 -0.61
N ALA A 605 25.81 -22.03 0.15
CA ALA A 605 26.32 -21.64 1.47
C ALA A 605 27.45 -20.61 1.31
N LEU A 606 27.27 -19.43 1.92
CA LEU A 606 28.23 -18.34 1.93
C LEU A 606 29.17 -18.47 3.14
N TRP A 607 28.62 -18.66 4.35
CA TRP A 607 29.39 -18.92 5.57
C TRP A 607 28.82 -20.14 6.33
N ASP A 608 29.66 -21.16 6.56
CA ASP A 608 29.30 -22.36 7.32
C ASP A 608 29.59 -22.25 8.83
N PHE A 609 30.31 -21.19 9.24
CA PHE A 609 30.77 -20.92 10.61
C PHE A 609 31.63 -22.03 11.24
N SER A 610 32.33 -22.82 10.44
CA SER A 610 33.24 -23.88 10.88
C SER A 610 34.37 -23.37 11.79
N ASN A 611 34.96 -22.23 11.45
CA ASN A 611 36.05 -21.59 12.19
C ASN A 611 35.63 -20.19 12.72
N PRO A 612 35.47 -20.01 14.03
CA PRO A 612 35.24 -18.68 14.61
C PRO A 612 36.42 -17.70 14.44
N GLU A 613 37.63 -18.20 14.15
CA GLU A 613 38.83 -17.38 13.94
C GLU A 613 38.79 -16.59 12.63
N ASP A 614 37.96 -16.98 11.65
CA ASP A 614 37.77 -16.26 10.38
C ASP A 614 36.91 -14.98 10.55
N PHE A 615 36.35 -14.76 11.74
CA PHE A 615 35.47 -13.64 12.09
C PHE A 615 36.04 -12.72 13.17
N GLU A 616 35.53 -11.49 13.24
CA GLU A 616 35.80 -10.50 14.29
C GLU A 616 34.53 -9.79 14.75
N THR A 617 34.65 -9.08 15.88
CA THR A 617 33.53 -8.43 16.58
C THR A 617 33.69 -6.92 16.60
N ASP A 618 32.60 -6.23 16.33
CA ASP A 618 32.48 -4.76 16.43
C ASP A 618 31.13 -4.41 17.09
N SER A 619 30.96 -3.18 17.58
CA SER A 619 29.80 -2.80 18.40
C SER A 619 29.51 -1.31 18.41
N ALA A 620 28.24 -0.93 18.29
CA ALA A 620 27.77 0.43 18.53
C ALA A 620 27.00 0.50 19.86
N ARG A 621 27.44 1.36 20.79
CA ARG A 621 26.81 1.63 22.09
C ARG A 621 26.47 0.35 22.92
N ALA A 622 27.24 -0.72 22.73
CA ALA A 622 27.06 -2.08 23.27
C ALA A 622 28.40 -2.72 23.66
N SER A 623 28.38 -3.91 24.25
CA SER A 623 29.56 -4.79 24.37
C SER A 623 29.20 -6.26 24.17
N GLY A 624 30.17 -7.16 24.00
CA GLY A 624 29.90 -8.58 23.78
C GLY A 624 31.14 -9.46 23.57
N GLU A 625 30.91 -10.77 23.41
CA GLU A 625 31.91 -11.79 23.09
C GLU A 625 31.34 -12.83 22.10
N ILE A 626 32.21 -13.52 21.37
CA ILE A 626 31.84 -14.66 20.51
C ILE A 626 32.53 -15.94 20.93
N ALA A 627 31.85 -17.07 20.73
CA ALA A 627 32.34 -18.40 21.08
C ALA A 627 31.93 -19.45 20.03
N LYS A 628 32.62 -20.60 19.99
CA LYS A 628 32.15 -21.74 19.19
C LYS A 628 30.89 -22.34 19.81
N ALA A 629 29.85 -22.50 18.99
CA ALA A 629 28.59 -23.13 19.35
C ALA A 629 28.32 -24.37 18.48
N GLU A 630 27.25 -25.09 18.80
CA GLU A 630 26.73 -26.21 18.02
C GLU A 630 25.39 -25.77 17.40
N GLY A 631 25.30 -25.91 16.08
CA GLY A 631 24.15 -25.56 15.25
C GLY A 631 23.02 -26.58 15.34
N GLN A 632 21.89 -26.29 14.68
CA GLN A 632 20.87 -27.30 14.46
C GLN A 632 21.47 -28.52 13.71
N ASP A 633 21.04 -29.72 14.11
CA ASP A 633 21.52 -31.01 13.57
C ASP A 633 23.05 -31.23 13.64
N GLY A 634 23.75 -30.52 14.53
CA GLY A 634 25.20 -30.65 14.73
C GLY A 634 26.06 -29.90 13.70
N LYS A 635 25.47 -28.99 12.92
CA LYS A 635 26.21 -28.03 12.08
C LYS A 635 27.17 -27.18 12.94
N PRO A 636 28.24 -26.58 12.38
CA PRO A 636 28.99 -25.54 13.09
C PRO A 636 28.14 -24.29 13.34
N ALA A 637 28.43 -23.56 14.41
CA ALA A 637 27.79 -22.28 14.73
C ALA A 637 28.75 -21.37 15.52
N ILE A 638 28.47 -20.06 15.48
CA ILE A 638 29.07 -19.07 16.39
C ILE A 638 28.00 -18.61 17.36
N GLY A 639 28.27 -18.75 18.65
CA GLY A 639 27.50 -18.12 19.72
C GLY A 639 27.90 -16.65 19.85
N MET A 640 26.92 -15.77 19.97
CA MET A 640 27.11 -14.32 20.14
C MET A 640 26.44 -13.88 21.44
N LYS A 641 27.25 -13.40 22.39
CA LYS A 641 26.78 -12.82 23.64
C LYS A 641 26.98 -11.33 23.63
N TYR A 642 25.99 -10.59 24.08
CA TYR A 642 26.00 -9.13 24.00
C TYR A 642 25.23 -8.49 25.16
N ASP A 643 25.62 -7.26 25.47
CA ASP A 643 25.02 -6.41 26.49
C ASP A 643 24.49 -5.15 25.82
N PHE A 644 23.16 -5.03 25.78
CA PHE A 644 22.42 -3.87 25.29
C PHE A 644 21.81 -3.05 26.44
N SER A 645 22.21 -3.32 27.70
CA SER A 645 21.86 -2.51 28.88
C SER A 645 22.73 -1.25 29.06
N THR A 646 23.62 -0.99 28.10
CA THR A 646 24.67 0.05 28.17
C THR A 646 24.29 1.42 27.61
N SER A 647 23.13 1.54 26.94
CA SER A 647 22.61 2.80 26.39
C SER A 647 21.11 2.70 26.08
N SER A 648 20.40 3.82 26.04
CA SER A 648 19.02 3.92 25.55
C SER A 648 18.90 4.31 24.07
N ALA A 649 19.98 4.80 23.44
CA ALA A 649 20.02 5.04 22.00
C ALA A 649 20.05 3.71 21.21
N THR A 650 20.23 3.71 19.88
CA THR A 650 20.37 2.45 19.12
C THR A 650 21.66 1.70 19.50
N ARG A 651 21.53 0.40 19.82
CA ARG A 651 22.62 -0.53 20.17
C ARG A 651 22.84 -1.53 19.04
N GLY A 652 24.06 -2.06 18.92
CA GLY A 652 24.28 -3.25 18.11
C GLY A 652 25.61 -3.95 18.37
N PHE A 653 25.62 -5.27 18.19
CA PHE A 653 26.78 -6.15 18.28
C PHE A 653 26.94 -6.94 16.97
N TYR A 654 28.14 -6.95 16.41
CA TYR A 654 28.38 -7.32 15.02
C TYR A 654 29.37 -8.48 14.91
N LEU A 655 29.14 -9.34 13.91
CA LEU A 655 30.03 -10.43 13.50
C LEU A 655 30.47 -10.18 12.06
N GLY A 656 31.66 -9.62 11.88
CA GLY A 656 32.27 -9.34 10.58
C GLY A 656 33.20 -10.45 10.12
N ALA A 657 33.26 -10.70 8.81
CA ALA A 657 34.21 -11.65 8.24
C ALA A 657 35.54 -10.96 7.90
N LYS A 658 36.67 -11.54 8.33
CA LYS A 658 38.02 -10.96 8.07
C LYS A 658 38.45 -11.04 6.61
N LYS A 659 37.75 -11.84 5.82
CA LYS A 659 37.86 -11.92 4.37
C LYS A 659 36.46 -12.05 3.80
N THR A 660 36.11 -11.14 2.90
CA THR A 660 34.86 -11.16 2.15
C THR A 660 35.16 -11.43 0.67
N GLU A 661 34.18 -11.97 -0.05
CA GLU A 661 34.25 -12.20 -1.50
C GLU A 661 32.87 -11.87 -2.11
N PRO A 662 32.80 -11.30 -3.33
CA PRO A 662 31.53 -11.03 -3.98
C PRO A 662 30.76 -12.31 -4.32
N VAL A 663 29.43 -12.25 -4.21
CA VAL A 663 28.53 -13.37 -4.53
C VAL A 663 28.57 -13.71 -6.03
N GLU A 664 28.60 -15.00 -6.35
CA GLU A 664 28.51 -15.49 -7.74
C GLU A 664 27.07 -15.41 -8.28
N GLY A 665 26.86 -14.55 -9.27
CA GLY A 665 25.57 -14.33 -9.92
C GLY A 665 24.80 -13.16 -9.29
N THR A 666 23.50 -13.09 -9.56
CA THR A 666 22.63 -12.03 -9.02
C THR A 666 21.94 -12.55 -7.76
N ALA A 667 22.22 -11.94 -6.61
CA ALA A 667 21.59 -12.30 -5.34
C ALA A 667 20.15 -11.78 -5.28
N ILE A 668 19.19 -12.65 -4.95
CA ILE A 668 17.77 -12.28 -4.74
C ILE A 668 17.34 -12.41 -3.27
N GLY A 669 18.11 -13.13 -2.46
CA GLY A 669 17.87 -13.22 -1.02
C GLY A 669 18.98 -14.00 -0.30
N PHE A 670 19.03 -13.83 1.02
CA PHE A 670 19.86 -14.61 1.92
C PHE A 670 19.00 -15.31 2.97
N SER A 671 19.52 -16.37 3.58
CA SER A 671 18.92 -17.00 4.75
C SER A 671 20.00 -17.40 5.76
N LEU A 672 19.68 -17.29 7.05
CA LEU A 672 20.58 -17.57 8.17
C LEU A 672 19.85 -18.43 9.21
N ASP A 673 20.44 -19.55 9.61
CA ASP A 673 19.92 -20.33 10.72
C ASP A 673 20.31 -19.60 12.03
N VAL A 674 19.34 -19.13 12.81
CA VAL A 674 19.56 -18.37 14.05
C VAL A 674 18.86 -19.04 15.22
N LYS A 675 19.62 -19.31 16.29
CA LYS A 675 19.10 -19.67 17.61
C LYS A 675 18.84 -18.41 18.41
N SER A 676 17.59 -18.00 18.47
CA SER A 676 17.12 -16.85 19.24
C SER A 676 17.01 -17.16 20.74
N ASP A 677 17.14 -16.11 21.55
CA ASP A 677 16.84 -16.06 22.99
C ASP A 677 15.44 -15.50 23.31
N GLY A 678 14.69 -15.04 22.29
CA GLY A 678 13.34 -14.51 22.42
C GLY A 678 13.24 -13.03 22.82
N ASN A 679 14.36 -12.30 22.93
CA ASN A 679 14.35 -10.89 23.37
C ASN A 679 13.80 -9.91 22.30
N GLY A 680 13.60 -10.36 21.05
CA GLY A 680 13.17 -9.51 19.94
C GLY A 680 14.32 -8.77 19.24
N THR A 681 15.58 -9.17 19.48
CA THR A 681 16.77 -8.66 18.79
C THR A 681 16.59 -8.64 17.28
N TRP A 682 17.05 -7.59 16.60
CA TRP A 682 16.84 -7.40 15.17
C TRP A 682 18.10 -7.78 14.34
N PRO A 683 18.06 -8.86 13.56
CA PRO A 683 19.15 -9.25 12.67
C PRO A 683 19.14 -8.44 11.37
N ARG A 684 20.31 -7.97 10.95
CA ARG A 684 20.58 -7.35 9.64
C ARG A 684 21.84 -7.93 9.01
N LEU A 685 21.92 -7.94 7.69
CA LEU A 685 23.17 -8.12 6.94
C LEU A 685 23.66 -6.76 6.45
N GLN A 686 24.88 -6.37 6.77
CA GLN A 686 25.54 -5.29 6.03
C GLN A 686 26.16 -5.86 4.76
N VAL A 687 25.93 -5.17 3.65
CA VAL A 687 26.45 -5.54 2.33
C VAL A 687 27.09 -4.34 1.64
N THR A 688 28.13 -4.59 0.88
CA THR A 688 28.75 -3.64 -0.05
C THR A 688 28.31 -3.99 -1.47
N ASP A 689 27.75 -3.02 -2.19
CA ASP A 689 27.31 -3.17 -3.58
C ASP A 689 28.48 -3.01 -4.59
N ALA A 690 28.21 -3.26 -5.86
CA ALA A 690 29.24 -3.17 -6.91
C ALA A 690 29.80 -1.76 -7.17
N ASN A 691 29.18 -0.70 -6.63
CA ASN A 691 29.68 0.68 -6.67
C ASN A 691 30.53 1.01 -5.43
N GLY A 692 30.63 0.11 -4.45
CA GLY A 692 31.24 0.36 -3.15
C GLY A 692 30.28 0.95 -2.10
N THR A 693 28.97 0.98 -2.39
CA THR A 693 27.95 1.50 -1.47
C THR A 693 27.70 0.49 -0.35
N VAL A 694 27.96 0.88 0.89
CA VAL A 694 27.70 0.05 2.07
C VAL A 694 26.28 0.29 2.56
N THR A 695 25.43 -0.73 2.54
CA THR A 695 24.04 -0.65 3.03
C THR A 695 23.67 -1.83 3.91
N ASN A 696 22.42 -1.90 4.38
CA ASN A 696 21.89 -2.98 5.20
C ASN A 696 20.68 -3.62 4.52
N ILE A 697 20.59 -4.95 4.62
CA ILE A 697 19.43 -5.75 4.26
C ILE A 697 18.90 -6.38 5.56
N ASP A 698 17.63 -6.18 5.83
CA ASP A 698 17.04 -6.46 7.14
C ASP A 698 16.26 -7.78 7.16
N GLY A 699 16.20 -8.40 8.33
CA GLY A 699 15.43 -9.63 8.57
C GLY A 699 14.39 -9.46 9.69
N ASP A 700 13.56 -10.48 9.88
CA ASP A 700 12.52 -10.50 10.91
C ASP A 700 13.11 -10.42 12.35
N HIS A 701 12.40 -9.73 13.25
CA HIS A 701 12.80 -9.63 14.67
C HIS A 701 12.71 -10.98 15.39
N LEU A 702 13.66 -11.26 16.28
CA LEU A 702 13.85 -12.56 16.93
C LEU A 702 12.96 -12.74 18.18
N GLU A 703 11.64 -12.65 18.00
CA GLU A 703 10.64 -12.71 19.10
C GLU A 703 10.45 -14.09 19.74
N LYS A 704 10.83 -15.18 19.04
CA LYS A 704 10.59 -16.56 19.48
C LYS A 704 11.91 -17.22 19.88
N GLU A 705 11.98 -17.78 21.08
CA GLU A 705 13.16 -18.55 21.54
C GLU A 705 13.39 -19.80 20.66
N GLY A 706 14.65 -20.13 20.38
CA GLY A 706 15.05 -21.33 19.65
C GLY A 706 15.49 -21.10 18.20
N TRP A 707 15.78 -22.20 17.50
CA TRP A 707 16.24 -22.18 16.11
C TRP A 707 15.11 -21.79 15.14
N GLN A 708 15.39 -20.81 14.29
CA GLN A 708 14.55 -20.39 13.17
C GLN A 708 15.42 -19.93 12.00
N ILE A 709 14.85 -19.89 10.80
CA ILE A 709 15.54 -19.38 9.60
C ILE A 709 15.13 -17.92 9.41
N VAL A 710 16.06 -16.99 9.63
CA VAL A 710 15.88 -15.59 9.26
C VAL A 710 16.10 -15.47 7.75
N LYS A 711 15.26 -14.68 7.07
CA LYS A 711 15.41 -14.36 5.65
C LYS A 711 15.71 -12.88 5.47
N PHE A 712 16.48 -12.58 4.44
CA PHE A 712 16.84 -11.21 4.04
C PHE A 712 16.57 -11.10 2.54
N ALA A 713 15.56 -10.34 2.13
CA ALA A 713 15.24 -10.15 0.71
C ALA A 713 16.14 -9.07 0.11
N VAL A 714 16.77 -9.33 -1.05
CA VAL A 714 17.61 -8.31 -1.71
C VAL A 714 16.69 -7.28 -2.40
N PRO A 715 16.79 -5.97 -2.09
CA PRO A 715 15.93 -4.96 -2.72
C PRO A 715 16.22 -4.79 -4.22
N GLU A 716 15.16 -4.64 -5.03
CA GLU A 716 15.31 -4.46 -6.49
C GLU A 716 16.05 -3.16 -6.84
N GLY A 717 17.16 -3.30 -7.57
CA GLY A 717 17.99 -2.17 -8.03
C GLY A 717 19.25 -1.94 -7.19
N LEU A 718 19.49 -2.70 -6.12
CA LEU A 718 20.80 -2.70 -5.44
C LEU A 718 21.85 -3.36 -6.35
N ALA A 719 22.99 -2.70 -6.57
CA ALA A 719 23.94 -3.10 -7.61
C ALA A 719 24.66 -4.43 -7.31
N GLN A 720 24.91 -5.22 -8.36
CA GLN A 720 25.38 -6.60 -8.26
C GLN A 720 26.78 -6.74 -8.90
N PRO A 721 27.66 -7.62 -8.39
CA PRO A 721 27.45 -8.54 -7.27
C PRO A 721 27.50 -7.85 -5.89
N LEU A 722 26.79 -8.42 -4.92
CA LEU A 722 26.89 -8.02 -3.51
C LEU A 722 28.08 -8.72 -2.83
N THR A 723 28.72 -8.02 -1.90
CA THR A 723 29.64 -8.59 -0.91
C THR A 723 28.96 -8.51 0.47
N VAL A 724 28.94 -9.58 1.26
CA VAL A 724 28.40 -9.53 2.64
C VAL A 724 29.55 -9.28 3.61
N ASP A 725 29.44 -8.21 4.40
CA ASP A 725 30.54 -7.73 5.24
C ASP A 725 30.41 -8.21 6.69
N ARG A 726 29.21 -8.08 7.26
CA ARG A 726 28.92 -8.48 8.64
C ARG A 726 27.45 -8.81 8.87
N ILE A 727 27.22 -9.77 9.76
CA ILE A 727 25.92 -9.93 10.43
C ILE A 727 25.88 -8.91 11.57
N ARG A 728 24.77 -8.18 11.69
CA ARG A 728 24.53 -7.20 12.75
C ARG A 728 23.33 -7.62 13.58
N MET A 729 23.50 -7.68 14.88
CA MET A 729 22.40 -7.82 15.83
C MET A 729 22.14 -6.44 16.43
N MET A 730 20.93 -5.92 16.29
CA MET A 730 20.54 -4.56 16.67
C MET A 730 19.47 -4.56 17.77
N GLU A 731 19.44 -3.47 18.53
CA GLU A 731 18.29 -3.09 19.34
C GLU A 731 18.07 -1.58 19.23
N THR A 732 16.87 -1.20 18.80
CA THR A 732 16.46 0.19 18.54
C THR A 732 15.48 0.73 19.58
N ARG A 733 14.81 -0.14 20.36
CA ARG A 733 13.82 0.25 21.36
C ARG A 733 14.56 0.80 22.60
N PRO A 734 14.33 2.05 23.05
CA PRO A 734 15.06 2.61 24.19
C PRO A 734 14.86 1.81 25.49
N ASP A 735 13.65 1.32 25.72
CA ASP A 735 13.26 0.62 26.96
C ASP A 735 13.84 -0.81 27.07
N ALA A 736 14.30 -1.40 25.97
CA ALA A 736 14.70 -2.81 25.88
C ALA A 736 16.13 -3.04 26.38
N GLN A 737 16.35 -2.96 27.69
CA GLN A 737 17.66 -3.08 28.33
C GLN A 737 17.92 -4.52 28.80
N TYR A 738 18.71 -5.31 28.05
CA TYR A 738 18.99 -6.73 28.34
C TYR A 738 20.38 -7.18 27.89
N THR A 739 20.79 -8.38 28.35
CA THR A 739 21.92 -9.15 27.81
C THR A 739 21.39 -10.35 27.02
N GLY A 740 21.86 -10.58 25.80
CA GLY A 740 21.45 -11.70 24.96
C GLY A 740 22.52 -12.79 24.80
N ASP A 741 22.09 -14.00 24.42
CA ASP A 741 22.93 -15.18 24.18
C ASP A 741 22.33 -16.04 23.04
N ILE A 742 22.68 -15.68 21.81
CA ILE A 742 22.16 -16.29 20.57
C ILE A 742 23.23 -17.14 19.88
N ALA A 743 22.87 -17.89 18.85
CA ALA A 743 23.84 -18.50 17.93
C ALA A 743 23.44 -18.34 16.46
N VAL A 744 24.43 -18.20 15.58
CA VAL A 744 24.25 -18.13 14.12
C VAL A 744 24.95 -19.30 13.43
N SER A 745 24.33 -19.85 12.39
CA SER A 745 24.82 -20.96 11.59
C SER A 745 24.38 -20.80 10.12
N ASN A 746 25.10 -21.42 9.18
CA ASN A 746 24.66 -21.67 7.81
C ASN A 746 24.05 -20.43 7.09
N LEU A 747 24.86 -19.38 6.88
CA LEU A 747 24.46 -18.26 6.03
C LEU A 747 24.48 -18.73 4.57
N GLN A 748 23.33 -18.70 3.91
CA GLN A 748 23.15 -19.10 2.52
C GLN A 748 22.67 -17.91 1.68
N VAL A 749 23.04 -17.89 0.41
CA VAL A 749 22.54 -16.94 -0.59
C VAL A 749 21.78 -17.70 -1.68
N THR A 750 20.60 -17.20 -2.04
CA THR A 750 19.81 -17.63 -3.19
C THR A 750 20.14 -16.69 -4.35
N THR A 751 20.71 -17.23 -5.43
CA THR A 751 21.07 -16.47 -6.63
C THR A 751 20.28 -16.91 -7.86
N VAL A 752 20.17 -16.00 -8.82
CA VAL A 752 19.67 -16.24 -10.18
C VAL A 752 20.78 -16.00 -11.20
N PRO A 753 20.67 -16.59 -12.41
CA PRO A 753 21.50 -16.22 -13.56
C PRO A 753 21.41 -14.71 -13.82
N THR A 754 22.55 -14.02 -13.91
CA THR A 754 22.57 -12.59 -14.22
C THR A 754 22.01 -12.34 -15.62
N ALA A 755 21.04 -11.43 -15.71
CA ALA A 755 20.45 -10.94 -16.95
C ALA A 755 20.67 -9.42 -17.04
N GLU A 756 21.03 -8.94 -18.23
CA GLU A 756 21.19 -7.51 -18.50
C GLU A 756 19.81 -6.84 -18.53
N GLY A 757 19.51 -6.07 -17.49
CA GLY A 757 18.41 -5.11 -17.48
C GLY A 757 18.83 -3.81 -18.16
N GLU A 758 17.88 -3.14 -18.81
CA GLU A 758 18.07 -1.75 -19.23
C GLU A 758 17.97 -0.86 -17.99
N LYS A 759 18.96 0.03 -17.77
CA LYS A 759 18.87 1.04 -16.71
C LYS A 759 17.74 2.00 -17.08
N GLU A 760 16.64 1.99 -16.33
CA GLU A 760 15.56 2.96 -16.51
C GLU A 760 16.13 4.39 -16.44
N PRO A 761 15.74 5.30 -17.35
CA PRO A 761 16.17 6.68 -17.28
C PRO A 761 15.62 7.31 -15.98
N ALA A 762 16.48 8.04 -15.27
CA ALA A 762 16.06 8.78 -14.09
C ALA A 762 15.07 9.88 -14.51
N ILE A 763 13.90 9.90 -13.87
CA ILE A 763 12.90 10.95 -14.08
C ILE A 763 13.22 12.06 -13.09
N HIS A 764 13.90 13.10 -13.56
CA HIS A 764 14.19 14.29 -12.76
C HIS A 764 12.96 15.21 -12.74
N ASP A 765 12.58 15.72 -11.57
CA ASP A 765 11.61 16.82 -11.52
C ASP A 765 12.31 18.14 -11.89
N PRO A 766 11.86 18.88 -12.95
CA PRO A 766 12.43 20.17 -13.31
C PRO A 766 12.27 21.25 -12.21
N ALA A 767 11.46 21.03 -11.18
CA ALA A 767 11.42 21.90 -10.00
C ALA A 767 12.74 21.83 -9.19
N LEU A 768 13.54 20.78 -9.31
CA LEU A 768 14.92 20.74 -8.81
C LEU A 768 15.88 21.08 -9.96
N LEU A 769 16.40 22.32 -9.92
CA LEU A 769 17.15 22.90 -11.03
C LEU A 769 18.48 22.18 -11.28
N THR A 770 18.68 21.65 -12.49
CA THR A 770 20.03 21.30 -12.99
C THR A 770 20.83 22.57 -13.30
N HIS A 771 20.16 23.59 -13.83
CA HIS A 771 20.76 24.86 -14.23
C HIS A 771 19.96 26.06 -13.71
N GLY A 772 20.67 27.11 -13.30
CA GLY A 772 20.12 28.39 -12.86
C GLY A 772 20.37 28.68 -11.40
N ASP A 773 19.70 29.69 -10.87
CA ASP A 773 19.55 29.97 -9.45
C ASP A 773 18.12 30.44 -9.18
N VAL A 774 17.76 30.63 -7.90
CA VAL A 774 16.41 31.09 -7.49
C VAL A 774 16.41 32.52 -6.94
N GLY A 775 17.42 33.32 -7.27
CA GLY A 775 17.67 34.64 -6.70
C GLY A 775 16.77 35.77 -7.20
N ASP A 776 16.04 35.56 -8.30
CA ASP A 776 15.05 36.51 -8.84
C ASP A 776 13.64 36.34 -8.25
N ARG A 777 13.38 35.18 -7.62
CA ARG A 777 12.06 34.84 -7.05
C ARG A 777 11.75 35.66 -5.79
N PRO A 778 10.50 36.12 -5.62
CA PRO A 778 10.15 37.09 -4.58
C PRO A 778 10.19 36.52 -3.15
N GLN A 779 10.03 35.21 -2.98
CA GLN A 779 10.06 34.52 -1.69
C GLN A 779 11.14 33.42 -1.71
N LYS A 780 12.01 33.39 -0.69
CA LYS A 780 13.08 32.38 -0.54
C LYS A 780 13.05 31.70 0.81
N ILE A 781 13.01 30.36 0.82
CA ILE A 781 13.05 29.55 2.04
C ILE A 781 14.29 28.64 1.97
N ALA A 782 15.21 28.78 2.92
CA ALA A 782 16.35 27.88 3.02
C ALA A 782 16.02 26.66 3.88
N VAL A 783 16.55 25.50 3.50
CA VAL A 783 16.32 24.21 4.18
C VAL A 783 17.67 23.58 4.49
N MET A 784 17.84 23.14 5.73
CA MET A 784 18.96 22.32 6.18
C MET A 784 18.47 21.20 7.10
N SER A 785 19.18 20.08 7.16
CA SER A 785 18.84 18.93 8.00
C SER A 785 20.09 18.12 8.35
N ASP A 786 19.96 17.09 9.18
CA ASP A 786 20.97 16.02 9.27
C ASP A 786 22.40 16.53 9.57
N ALA A 787 22.51 17.33 10.63
CA ALA A 787 23.79 17.73 11.20
C ALA A 787 24.29 16.72 12.26
N GLN A 788 23.37 16.09 13.00
CA GLN A 788 23.61 15.02 13.97
C GLN A 788 24.87 15.22 14.86
N PHE A 789 24.92 16.33 15.61
CA PHE A 789 25.97 16.54 16.63
C PHE A 789 25.50 16.19 18.05
N ILE A 790 26.46 16.00 18.96
CA ILE A 790 26.23 15.80 20.40
C ILE A 790 27.00 16.79 21.26
N ALA A 791 26.42 17.20 22.38
CA ALA A 791 27.01 18.07 23.39
C ALA A 791 28.21 17.45 24.11
N ALA A 792 28.35 16.12 24.07
CA ALA A 792 29.55 15.41 24.52
C ALA A 792 30.77 15.63 23.61
N GLN A 793 30.58 16.09 22.37
CA GLN A 793 31.63 16.37 21.38
C GLN A 793 31.43 17.74 20.71
N PRO A 794 31.52 18.85 21.48
CA PRO A 794 31.14 20.19 21.02
C PRO A 794 32.12 20.80 19.99
N ASP A 795 33.30 20.22 19.84
CA ASP A 795 34.35 20.62 18.89
C ASP A 795 34.46 19.65 17.69
N SER A 796 33.41 18.86 17.43
CA SER A 796 33.36 17.86 16.34
C SER A 796 33.14 18.47 14.95
N GLU A 797 33.48 17.69 13.92
CA GLU A 797 33.28 18.06 12.51
C GLU A 797 31.80 18.31 12.18
N ALA A 798 30.87 17.58 12.80
CA ALA A 798 29.43 17.81 12.71
C ALA A 798 29.02 19.23 13.20
N VAL A 799 29.59 19.69 14.33
CA VAL A 799 29.36 21.07 14.83
C VAL A 799 30.01 22.10 13.91
N ALA A 800 31.19 21.82 13.35
CA ALA A 800 31.84 22.69 12.38
C ALA A 800 31.00 22.81 11.08
N GLY A 801 30.43 21.70 10.61
CA GLY A 801 29.52 21.63 9.46
C GLY A 801 28.22 22.40 9.68
N ALA A 802 27.54 22.17 10.80
CA ALA A 802 26.34 22.94 11.19
C ALA A 802 26.60 24.46 11.16
N ARG A 803 27.75 24.89 11.71
CA ARG A 803 28.16 26.30 11.71
C ARG A 803 28.58 26.82 10.32
N ARG A 804 29.17 25.99 9.46
CA ARG A 804 29.45 26.32 8.04
C ARG A 804 28.14 26.62 7.32
N THR A 805 27.20 25.67 7.35
CA THR A 805 25.92 25.78 6.65
C THR A 805 25.07 26.96 7.14
N LEU A 806 24.94 27.17 8.46
CA LEU A 806 24.22 28.34 9.00
C LEU A 806 24.80 29.69 8.52
N ARG A 807 26.13 29.79 8.35
CA ARG A 807 26.78 31.00 7.82
C ARG A 807 26.51 31.17 6.32
N GLU A 808 26.67 30.12 5.52
CA GLU A 808 26.40 30.13 4.08
C GLU A 808 24.94 30.53 3.80
N ILE A 809 23.97 29.96 4.52
CA ILE A 809 22.55 30.30 4.42
C ILE A 809 22.30 31.77 4.79
N ARG A 810 22.83 32.22 5.95
CA ARG A 810 22.66 33.61 6.43
C ARG A 810 23.23 34.62 5.43
N GLU A 811 24.32 34.29 4.74
CA GLU A 811 24.92 35.14 3.71
C GLU A 811 24.09 35.20 2.42
N ALA A 812 23.39 34.12 2.08
CA ALA A 812 22.42 34.06 0.97
C ALA A 812 21.08 34.79 1.24
N LYS A 813 20.74 35.05 2.51
CA LYS A 813 19.55 35.82 2.95
C LYS A 813 18.22 35.27 2.41
N PRO A 814 17.79 34.10 2.90
CA PRO A 814 16.40 33.67 2.77
C PRO A 814 15.48 34.57 3.62
N ASP A 815 14.18 34.46 3.38
CA ASP A 815 13.12 35.11 4.14
C ASP A 815 12.64 34.21 5.30
N LEU A 816 12.96 32.91 5.25
CA LEU A 816 12.73 31.89 6.29
C LEU A 816 13.80 30.79 6.24
N LEU A 817 14.24 30.30 7.40
CA LEU A 817 15.01 29.06 7.54
C LEU A 817 14.12 27.91 8.06
N ILE A 818 14.26 26.72 7.48
CA ILE A 818 13.76 25.46 8.05
C ILE A 818 14.97 24.59 8.42
N ILE A 819 15.00 24.14 9.67
CA ILE A 819 15.86 23.04 10.14
C ILE A 819 14.96 21.80 10.18
N ASP A 820 15.03 20.95 9.15
CA ASP A 820 14.10 19.83 8.95
C ASP A 820 14.61 18.52 9.58
N GLY A 821 14.76 18.55 10.91
CA GLY A 821 15.16 17.40 11.74
C GLY A 821 16.64 17.01 11.72
N ASP A 822 16.99 16.14 12.66
CA ASP A 822 18.30 15.53 12.88
C ASP A 822 19.44 16.57 12.96
N PHE A 823 19.18 17.69 13.64
CA PHE A 823 20.21 18.68 13.95
C PHE A 823 21.10 18.18 15.10
N VAL A 824 20.51 17.45 16.06
CA VAL A 824 21.22 16.70 17.12
C VAL A 824 21.21 15.20 16.85
N ASP A 825 22.11 14.40 17.47
CA ASP A 825 22.14 12.93 17.30
C ASP A 825 21.41 12.14 18.42
N GLU A 826 21.46 12.61 19.68
CA GLU A 826 20.95 11.84 20.83
C GLU A 826 19.73 12.48 21.54
N GLY A 827 19.25 13.65 21.10
CA GLY A 827 18.01 14.25 21.61
C GLY A 827 18.00 14.58 23.10
N SER A 828 19.17 14.81 23.72
CA SER A 828 19.28 15.18 25.14
C SER A 828 19.08 16.68 25.36
N LYS A 829 18.77 17.08 26.61
CA LYS A 829 18.64 18.51 26.98
C LYS A 829 19.97 19.25 26.80
N GLU A 830 21.09 18.57 27.02
CA GLU A 830 22.43 19.07 26.76
C GLU A 830 22.67 19.31 25.26
N ASP A 831 22.18 18.42 24.38
CA ASP A 831 22.25 18.61 22.91
C ASP A 831 21.39 19.78 22.46
N PHE A 832 20.15 19.90 22.95
CA PHE A 832 19.28 21.05 22.66
C PHE A 832 19.88 22.37 23.16
N ALA A 833 20.56 22.37 24.31
CA ALA A 833 21.30 23.54 24.79
C ALA A 833 22.50 23.90 23.90
N LEU A 834 23.21 22.92 23.33
CA LEU A 834 24.26 23.17 22.33
C LEU A 834 23.68 23.66 21.00
N ALA A 835 22.59 23.05 20.52
CA ALA A 835 21.88 23.46 19.30
C ALA A 835 21.41 24.91 19.40
N LYS A 836 20.75 25.26 20.51
CA LYS A 836 20.36 26.65 20.79
C LYS A 836 21.56 27.58 20.82
N LYS A 837 22.67 27.19 21.47
CA LYS A 837 23.91 28.00 21.48
C LYS A 837 24.46 28.22 20.05
N ILE A 838 24.47 27.19 19.20
CA ILE A 838 24.94 27.30 17.81
C ILE A 838 24.06 28.28 17.03
N ILE A 839 22.73 28.19 17.17
CA ILE A 839 21.79 29.12 16.51
C ILE A 839 21.97 30.55 17.06
N ASP A 840 22.06 30.73 18.38
CA ASP A 840 22.26 32.05 19.03
C ASP A 840 23.60 32.71 18.66
N GLU A 841 24.63 31.93 18.27
CA GLU A 841 25.96 32.42 17.89
C GLU A 841 26.12 32.68 16.38
N GLU A 842 25.45 31.89 15.52
CA GLU A 842 25.63 31.96 14.06
C GLU A 842 24.46 32.62 13.31
N TRP A 843 23.24 32.60 13.82
CA TRP A 843 22.05 33.01 13.06
C TRP A 843 21.69 34.50 13.21
N ASP A 844 21.11 35.08 12.16
CA ASP A 844 20.53 36.43 12.25
C ASP A 844 19.06 36.34 12.70
N THR A 845 18.80 36.70 13.94
CA THR A 845 17.44 36.69 14.55
C THR A 845 16.41 37.61 13.87
N SER A 846 16.79 38.43 12.88
CA SER A 846 15.84 39.16 12.03
C SER A 846 15.25 38.28 10.91
N ILE A 847 15.89 37.15 10.58
CA ILE A 847 15.33 36.12 9.70
C ILE A 847 14.68 35.05 10.59
N PRO A 848 13.37 34.77 10.45
CA PRO A 848 12.70 33.72 11.22
C PRO A 848 13.27 32.34 10.88
N HIS A 849 13.14 31.40 11.83
CA HIS A 849 13.42 29.99 11.58
C HIS A 849 12.33 29.11 12.20
N ILE A 850 12.11 27.93 11.61
CA ILE A 850 11.39 26.81 12.22
C ILE A 850 12.38 25.65 12.37
N TYR A 851 12.28 24.90 13.46
CA TYR A 851 12.99 23.65 13.68
C TYR A 851 11.92 22.55 13.79
N VAL A 852 11.99 21.57 12.90
CA VAL A 852 11.10 20.40 12.82
C VAL A 852 11.82 19.22 13.50
N PRO A 853 11.14 18.36 14.26
CA PRO A 853 11.78 17.21 14.90
C PRO A 853 11.96 16.03 13.92
N GLY A 854 13.19 15.52 13.82
CA GLY A 854 13.55 14.22 13.26
C GLY A 854 13.58 13.13 14.33
N ASN A 855 14.01 11.92 13.97
CA ASN A 855 14.06 10.80 14.92
C ASN A 855 15.22 10.93 15.91
N HIS A 856 16.31 11.63 15.57
CA HIS A 856 17.41 11.84 16.50
C HIS A 856 17.05 12.84 17.61
N GLU A 857 16.14 13.79 17.36
CA GLU A 857 15.57 14.64 18.41
C GLU A 857 14.76 13.87 19.48
N ILE A 858 14.33 12.63 19.21
CA ILE A 858 13.64 11.76 20.19
C ILE A 858 14.41 10.47 20.55
N MET A 859 15.67 10.32 20.13
CA MET A 859 16.42 9.07 20.36
C MET A 859 16.74 8.83 21.84
N GLY A 860 17.02 9.89 22.60
CA GLY A 860 17.29 9.85 24.04
C GLY A 860 16.18 10.43 24.92
N SER A 861 15.07 10.93 24.36
CA SER A 861 14.00 11.55 25.14
C SER A 861 12.62 11.54 24.45
N ASP A 862 11.57 11.77 25.25
CA ASP A 862 10.20 12.00 24.76
C ASP A 862 10.09 13.32 23.97
N ILE A 863 9.23 13.37 22.96
CA ILE A 863 8.95 14.58 22.16
C ILE A 863 8.57 15.79 23.02
N GLY A 864 7.94 15.58 24.18
CA GLY A 864 7.67 16.62 25.15
C GLY A 864 8.92 17.33 25.69
N VAL A 865 10.13 16.79 25.52
CA VAL A 865 11.41 17.47 25.80
C VAL A 865 11.78 18.43 24.68
N PHE A 866 11.65 18.03 23.40
CA PHE A 866 11.78 18.94 22.27
C PHE A 866 10.79 20.11 22.38
N GLU A 867 9.54 19.84 22.77
CA GLU A 867 8.53 20.89 22.98
C GLU A 867 8.82 21.84 24.16
N GLN A 868 9.69 21.45 25.10
CA GLN A 868 10.15 22.30 26.21
C GLN A 868 11.36 23.15 25.85
N GLU A 869 12.35 22.58 25.15
CA GLU A 869 13.64 23.25 24.88
C GLU A 869 13.66 24.00 23.53
N VAL A 870 12.85 23.59 22.56
CA VAL A 870 12.76 24.16 21.20
C VAL A 870 11.41 24.85 20.97
N GLY A 871 10.31 24.09 20.99
CA GLY A 871 8.97 24.58 20.69
C GLY A 871 8.05 23.51 20.10
N ALA A 872 6.81 23.89 19.76
CA ALA A 872 5.78 22.95 19.32
C ALA A 872 6.22 22.09 18.12
N ALA A 873 6.01 20.78 18.22
CA ALA A 873 6.47 19.80 17.22
C ALA A 873 5.76 19.91 15.84
N THR A 874 4.67 20.68 15.76
CA THR A 874 3.92 20.97 14.54
C THR A 874 3.59 22.46 14.47
N SER A 875 3.64 23.07 13.29
CA SER A 875 3.38 24.50 13.12
C SER A 875 2.69 24.83 11.80
N SER A 876 2.15 26.04 11.68
CA SER A 876 1.81 26.61 10.37
C SER A 876 1.82 28.14 10.41
N GLN A 877 2.30 28.78 9.35
CA GLN A 877 2.29 30.23 9.18
C GLN A 877 2.10 30.61 7.70
N ASP A 878 1.63 31.83 7.45
CA ASP A 878 1.53 32.39 6.10
C ASP A 878 2.75 33.28 5.84
N VAL A 879 3.43 33.06 4.72
CA VAL A 879 4.59 33.85 4.28
C VAL A 879 4.32 34.31 2.84
N ASP A 880 4.03 35.60 2.69
CA ASP A 880 3.83 36.34 1.43
C ASP A 880 2.96 35.68 0.33
N GLY A 881 1.96 34.88 0.75
CA GLY A 881 0.99 34.21 -0.14
C GLY A 881 1.09 32.69 -0.13
N THR A 882 2.13 32.13 0.47
CA THR A 882 2.35 30.69 0.64
C THR A 882 2.07 30.28 2.09
N ARG A 883 1.26 29.22 2.28
CA ARG A 883 1.10 28.57 3.60
C ARG A 883 2.26 27.62 3.84
N VAL A 884 3.06 27.89 4.87
CA VAL A 884 4.06 26.95 5.40
C VAL A 884 3.38 26.09 6.48
N ILE A 885 3.55 24.77 6.42
CA ILE A 885 3.08 23.78 7.40
C ILE A 885 4.26 22.90 7.81
N THR A 886 4.41 22.58 9.10
CA THR A 886 5.37 21.58 9.58
C THR A 886 4.67 20.48 10.36
N LEU A 887 5.01 19.22 10.06
CA LEU A 887 4.43 18.02 10.66
C LEU A 887 5.51 17.23 11.41
N ASN A 888 5.10 16.50 12.44
CA ASN A 888 6.00 15.68 13.25
C ASN A 888 6.00 14.22 12.75
N THR A 889 7.12 13.78 12.19
CA THR A 889 7.36 12.38 11.79
C THR A 889 8.54 11.75 12.54
N ALA A 890 8.93 12.30 13.69
CA ALA A 890 10.05 11.84 14.50
C ALA A 890 9.97 10.35 14.88
N GLY A 891 8.75 9.81 15.09
CA GLY A 891 8.51 8.38 15.30
C GLY A 891 8.26 7.59 14.01
N GLY A 892 8.89 7.96 12.90
CA GLY A 892 8.85 7.26 11.61
C GLY A 892 7.49 7.20 10.91
N SER A 893 6.50 7.98 11.35
CA SER A 893 5.12 7.97 10.82
C SER A 893 4.40 9.28 11.13
N LEU A 894 3.46 9.72 10.30
CA LEU A 894 2.60 10.88 10.61
C LEU A 894 1.66 10.59 11.78
N ARG A 895 1.25 9.34 12.00
CA ARG A 895 0.51 8.93 13.20
C ARG A 895 1.33 9.03 14.49
N SER A 896 2.67 8.98 14.43
CA SER A 896 3.51 9.14 15.64
C SER A 896 3.39 10.53 16.27
N GLY A 897 3.30 11.58 15.46
CA GLY A 897 2.98 12.94 15.92
C GLY A 897 1.51 13.18 16.31
N GLY A 898 0.69 12.12 16.31
CA GLY A 898 -0.71 12.12 16.73
C GLY A 898 -1.69 12.35 15.58
N ILE A 899 -2.76 11.55 15.54
CA ILE A 899 -3.82 11.58 14.51
C ILE A 899 -4.44 12.98 14.30
N ASP A 900 -4.47 13.79 15.36
CA ASP A 900 -4.87 15.19 15.35
C ASP A 900 -4.06 16.07 14.36
N GLN A 901 -2.79 15.76 14.07
CA GLN A 901 -2.01 16.58 13.12
C GLN A 901 -2.49 16.39 11.68
N ILE A 902 -2.97 15.19 11.35
CA ILE A 902 -3.47 14.85 10.01
C ILE A 902 -4.81 15.58 9.78
N ALA A 903 -5.72 15.57 10.77
CA ALA A 903 -6.96 16.34 10.71
C ALA A 903 -6.71 17.87 10.68
N LYS A 904 -5.62 18.36 11.29
CA LYS A 904 -5.19 19.77 11.19
C LYS A 904 -4.67 20.10 9.78
N LEU A 905 -3.87 19.22 9.17
CA LEU A 905 -3.39 19.36 7.80
C LEU A 905 -4.57 19.47 6.83
N GLU A 906 -5.52 18.54 6.88
CA GLU A 906 -6.72 18.54 6.02
C GLU A 906 -7.49 19.86 6.14
N LYS A 907 -7.73 20.32 7.37
CA LYS A 907 -8.35 21.62 7.65
C LYS A 907 -7.51 22.82 7.15
N GLN A 908 -6.18 22.75 7.20
CA GLN A 908 -5.30 23.80 6.69
C GLN A 908 -5.30 23.85 5.16
N LEU A 909 -5.40 22.70 4.48
CA LEU A 909 -5.56 22.60 3.04
C LEU A 909 -6.91 23.18 2.59
N ASP A 910 -8.00 22.91 3.32
CA ASP A 910 -9.31 23.56 3.12
C ASP A 910 -9.23 25.10 3.31
N GLU A 911 -8.54 25.56 4.36
CA GLU A 911 -8.34 26.99 4.64
C GLU A 911 -7.51 27.69 3.55
N VAL A 912 -6.50 27.01 2.99
CA VAL A 912 -5.74 27.51 1.83
C VAL A 912 -6.62 27.50 0.59
N ALA A 913 -7.38 26.43 0.32
CA ALA A 913 -8.24 26.33 -0.85
C ALA A 913 -9.28 27.46 -0.88
N GLY A 914 -9.93 27.73 0.25
CA GLY A 914 -10.95 28.78 0.40
C GLY A 914 -10.43 30.23 0.48
N ASN A 915 -9.13 30.47 0.68
CA ASN A 915 -8.57 31.81 0.83
C ASN A 915 -7.96 32.36 -0.47
N GLU A 916 -8.53 33.43 -1.02
CA GLU A 916 -8.03 34.05 -2.26
C GLU A 916 -6.65 34.72 -2.13
N ASP A 917 -6.23 35.10 -0.92
CA ASP A 917 -4.92 35.73 -0.69
C ASP A 917 -3.77 34.70 -0.61
N LEU A 918 -4.10 33.39 -0.57
CA LEU A 918 -3.12 32.30 -0.57
C LEU A 918 -3.12 31.57 -1.92
N THR A 919 -1.93 31.29 -2.46
CA THR A 919 -1.74 30.73 -3.80
C THR A 919 -1.10 29.35 -3.82
N GLY A 920 -0.47 28.92 -2.73
CA GLY A 920 0.04 27.56 -2.60
C GLY A 920 0.40 27.16 -1.16
N VAL A 921 0.90 25.93 -1.00
CA VAL A 921 1.26 25.34 0.29
C VAL A 921 2.59 24.59 0.23
N THR A 922 3.44 24.76 1.24
CA THR A 922 4.67 23.98 1.44
C THR A 922 4.58 23.22 2.76
N VAL A 923 4.78 21.90 2.72
CA VAL A 923 4.68 21.01 3.88
C VAL A 923 6.04 20.40 4.17
N PHE A 924 6.54 20.57 5.40
CA PHE A 924 7.86 20.10 5.84
C PHE A 924 7.73 19.01 6.91
N PHE A 925 8.48 17.90 6.78
CA PHE A 925 8.63 16.88 7.82
C PHE A 925 9.80 15.93 7.51
N HIS A 926 10.51 15.50 8.55
CA HIS A 926 11.80 14.82 8.41
C HIS A 926 11.78 13.54 7.53
N HIS A 927 10.91 12.56 7.82
CA HIS A 927 10.85 11.30 7.05
C HIS A 927 10.01 11.45 5.77
N PRO A 928 10.57 11.31 4.54
CA PRO A 928 9.79 11.39 3.31
C PRO A 928 8.77 10.26 3.15
N PRO A 929 7.70 10.45 2.34
CA PRO A 929 6.81 9.36 1.93
C PRO A 929 7.50 8.27 1.09
N ASN A 930 8.64 8.58 0.45
CA ASN A 930 9.35 7.69 -0.47
C ASN A 930 10.86 8.03 -0.48
N ASP A 931 11.70 7.07 -0.08
CA ASP A 931 13.16 7.16 -0.08
C ASP A 931 13.66 6.85 -1.51
N PRO A 932 14.41 7.73 -2.19
CA PRO A 932 14.86 7.50 -3.57
C PRO A 932 15.83 6.33 -3.74
N LEU A 933 16.45 5.82 -2.66
CA LEU A 933 17.42 4.73 -2.71
C LEU A 933 16.72 3.36 -2.87
N PRO A 934 17.40 2.34 -3.44
CA PRO A 934 16.81 1.01 -3.63
C PRO A 934 16.36 0.32 -2.35
N THR A 935 16.93 0.66 -1.19
CA THR A 935 16.70 -0.03 0.07
C THR A 935 15.46 0.43 0.85
N LYS A 936 14.88 1.60 0.54
CA LYS A 936 13.64 2.10 1.18
C LYS A 936 13.70 2.17 2.71
N ASN A 937 14.90 2.44 3.25
CA ASN A 937 15.19 2.39 4.68
C ASN A 937 14.87 3.70 5.41
N SER A 938 14.69 4.79 4.66
CA SER A 938 14.62 6.16 5.20
C SER A 938 13.32 6.89 4.83
N GLN A 939 12.21 6.17 4.74
CA GLN A 939 10.88 6.72 4.48
C GLN A 939 9.91 6.47 5.66
N LEU A 940 8.69 7.01 5.57
CA LEU A 940 7.61 6.69 6.51
C LEU A 940 7.42 5.17 6.60
N ALA A 941 7.47 4.62 7.81
CA ALA A 941 7.37 3.18 8.05
C ALA A 941 5.96 2.59 7.80
N ASP A 942 4.96 3.46 7.56
CA ASP A 942 3.61 3.08 7.15
C ASP A 942 3.36 3.53 5.71
N GLU A 943 3.60 2.60 4.79
CA GLU A 943 3.42 2.74 3.35
C GLU A 943 2.00 3.16 2.92
N ARG A 944 0.99 2.81 3.72
CA ARG A 944 -0.39 3.22 3.44
C ARG A 944 -0.62 4.66 3.86
N GLU A 945 0.04 5.10 4.93
CA GLU A 945 0.00 6.48 5.40
C GLU A 945 0.71 7.42 4.42
N ALA A 946 1.87 7.00 3.89
CA ALA A 946 2.58 7.68 2.81
C ALA A 946 1.67 7.95 1.60
N ARG A 947 1.09 6.89 1.00
CA ARG A 947 0.16 7.01 -0.14
C ARG A 947 -1.09 7.82 0.16
N ALA A 948 -1.62 7.74 1.39
CA ALA A 948 -2.77 8.52 1.81
C ALA A 948 -2.45 10.02 1.93
N PHE A 949 -1.23 10.37 2.37
CA PHE A 949 -0.74 11.74 2.37
C PHE A 949 -0.49 12.26 0.95
N GLU A 950 0.17 11.47 0.08
CA GLU A 950 0.39 11.84 -1.32
C GLU A 950 -0.94 12.13 -2.05
N LYS A 951 -1.94 11.25 -1.87
CA LYS A 951 -3.30 11.44 -2.41
C LYS A 951 -3.96 12.71 -1.86
N LEU A 952 -3.82 13.02 -0.57
CA LEU A 952 -4.38 14.24 0.03
C LEU A 952 -3.78 15.51 -0.60
N MET A 953 -2.46 15.55 -0.81
CA MET A 953 -1.79 16.68 -1.46
C MET A 953 -2.22 16.81 -2.93
N ALA A 954 -2.32 15.69 -3.64
CA ALA A 954 -2.82 15.64 -5.01
C ALA A 954 -4.28 16.12 -5.13
N ASP A 955 -5.16 15.70 -4.21
CA ASP A 955 -6.56 16.10 -4.17
C ASP A 955 -6.73 17.58 -3.83
N PHE A 956 -5.94 18.13 -2.90
CA PHE A 956 -5.88 19.58 -2.67
C PHE A 956 -5.54 20.34 -3.94
N LYS A 957 -4.46 19.97 -4.64
CA LYS A 957 -4.02 20.62 -5.88
C LYS A 957 -5.06 20.50 -6.99
N ARG A 958 -5.64 19.30 -7.17
CA ARG A 958 -6.66 18.96 -8.19
C ARG A 958 -7.99 19.69 -7.98
N THR A 959 -8.41 19.89 -6.72
CA THR A 959 -9.71 20.52 -6.39
C THR A 959 -9.63 22.04 -6.29
N SER A 960 -8.59 22.57 -5.65
CA SER A 960 -8.39 24.01 -5.45
C SER A 960 -7.82 24.73 -6.67
N GLY A 961 -7.05 24.02 -7.52
CA GLY A 961 -6.27 24.62 -8.60
C GLY A 961 -5.11 25.48 -8.11
N LYS A 962 -4.54 25.13 -6.94
CA LYS A 962 -3.40 25.80 -6.31
C LYS A 962 -2.21 24.86 -6.21
N SER A 963 -1.01 25.41 -6.29
CA SER A 963 0.23 24.64 -6.23
C SER A 963 0.53 24.13 -4.82
N ALA A 964 1.25 23.00 -4.75
CA ALA A 964 1.72 22.42 -3.52
C ALA A 964 3.12 21.82 -3.69
N ALA A 965 3.90 21.84 -2.62
CA ALA A 965 5.15 21.10 -2.52
C ALA A 965 5.32 20.49 -1.12
N VAL A 966 6.09 19.42 -1.07
CA VAL A 966 6.46 18.68 0.13
C VAL A 966 7.98 18.60 0.18
N ILE A 967 8.56 18.89 1.34
CA ILE A 967 10.00 18.90 1.53
C ILE A 967 10.32 18.07 2.77
N ASN A 968 11.31 17.20 2.63
CA ASN A 968 11.70 16.19 3.61
C ASN A 968 13.22 16.09 3.71
N ALA A 969 13.71 15.21 4.58
CA ALA A 969 15.12 15.03 4.91
C ALA A 969 15.45 13.53 5.14
N HIS A 970 16.23 13.19 6.17
CA HIS A 970 16.47 11.84 6.72
C HIS A 970 17.30 10.87 5.85
N VAL A 971 17.02 10.78 4.54
CA VAL A 971 17.71 9.85 3.62
C VAL A 971 19.20 10.18 3.47
N GLY A 972 19.57 11.44 3.64
CA GLY A 972 20.95 11.90 3.50
C GLY A 972 21.50 11.87 2.07
N VAL A 973 20.61 12.05 1.10
CA VAL A 973 20.91 12.40 -0.29
C VAL A 973 19.96 13.51 -0.75
N PHE A 974 20.39 14.35 -1.70
CA PHE A 974 19.52 15.32 -2.35
C PHE A 974 18.68 14.65 -3.44
N HIS A 975 17.38 14.93 -3.52
CA HIS A 975 16.51 14.38 -4.57
C HIS A 975 15.31 15.29 -4.86
N GLY A 976 14.76 15.17 -6.08
CA GLY A 976 13.53 15.86 -6.48
C GLY A 976 12.68 15.00 -7.40
N SER A 977 11.40 14.84 -7.07
CA SER A 977 10.43 14.05 -7.83
C SER A 977 9.05 14.73 -7.82
N ALA A 978 8.22 14.42 -8.82
CA ALA A 978 6.82 14.86 -8.85
C ALA A 978 5.90 13.65 -8.64
N VAL A 979 4.79 13.86 -7.92
CA VAL A 979 3.72 12.85 -7.72
C VAL A 979 2.36 13.52 -7.90
N GLU A 980 1.57 13.07 -8.89
CA GLU A 980 0.27 13.64 -9.29
C GLU A 980 0.27 15.19 -9.49
N GLY A 981 1.44 15.75 -9.82
CA GLY A 981 1.72 17.18 -10.00
C GLY A 981 1.81 17.98 -8.71
N VAL A 982 2.31 17.36 -7.65
CA VAL A 982 2.87 17.99 -6.45
C VAL A 982 4.38 17.73 -6.44
N THR A 983 5.19 18.75 -6.13
CA THR A 983 6.66 18.62 -6.04
C THR A 983 7.05 17.97 -4.71
N TYR A 984 7.95 16.99 -4.73
CA TYR A 984 8.57 16.36 -3.56
C TYR A 984 10.08 16.56 -3.61
N LEU A 985 10.66 17.09 -2.54
CA LEU A 985 12.10 17.33 -2.42
C LEU A 985 12.65 16.62 -1.17
N VAL A 986 13.79 15.95 -1.31
CA VAL A 986 14.58 15.46 -0.18
C VAL A 986 15.83 16.33 -0.08
N ASN A 987 16.00 17.00 1.06
CA ASN A 987 17.20 17.72 1.42
C ASN A 987 18.25 16.71 1.94
N GLY A 988 19.45 16.73 1.35
CA GLY A 988 20.58 15.94 1.83
C GLY A 988 21.31 16.60 3.00
N ASN A 989 22.34 15.92 3.50
CA ASN A 989 22.94 16.23 4.79
C ASN A 989 23.57 17.63 4.85
N SER A 990 23.34 18.37 5.93
CA SER A 990 23.87 19.73 6.15
C SER A 990 24.97 19.84 7.20
N GLY A 991 25.38 18.72 7.80
CA GLY A 991 26.54 18.66 8.70
C GLY A 991 27.25 17.29 8.74
N LYS A 992 26.54 16.17 8.51
CA LYS A 992 27.13 14.82 8.44
C LYS A 992 27.49 14.40 6.99
N SER A 993 28.31 13.36 6.83
CA SER A 993 28.63 12.74 5.53
C SER A 993 27.37 12.16 4.86
N PRO A 994 27.23 12.19 3.52
CA PRO A 994 26.04 11.67 2.82
C PRO A 994 25.92 10.13 2.89
N ALA A 995 24.72 9.62 2.65
CA ALA A 995 24.40 8.19 2.73
C ALA A 995 24.44 7.44 1.38
N GLY A 996 24.46 8.16 0.25
CA GLY A 996 24.51 7.59 -1.11
C GLY A 996 25.77 7.99 -1.89
N THR A 997 25.86 7.58 -3.15
CA THR A 997 26.90 8.03 -4.08
C THR A 997 26.49 9.38 -4.71
N PRO A 998 27.40 10.17 -5.28
CA PRO A 998 27.05 11.44 -5.94
C PRO A 998 25.93 11.31 -6.99
N GLU A 999 25.92 10.21 -7.74
CA GLU A 999 24.95 9.91 -8.80
C GLU A 999 23.55 9.59 -8.26
N THR A 1000 23.41 9.34 -6.95
CA THR A 1000 22.12 9.24 -6.25
C THR A 1000 21.85 10.44 -5.33
N GLY A 1001 22.62 11.53 -5.47
CA GLY A 1001 22.49 12.76 -4.68
C GLY A 1001 23.35 12.81 -3.41
N GLY A 1002 24.33 11.92 -3.28
CA GLY A 1002 25.22 11.78 -2.14
C GLY A 1002 26.29 12.87 -2.01
N PHE A 1003 25.87 14.07 -1.62
CA PHE A 1003 26.75 15.16 -1.21
C PHE A 1003 26.20 15.88 0.04
N THR A 1004 27.05 16.69 0.68
CA THR A 1004 26.72 17.52 1.85
C THR A 1004 26.48 18.97 1.40
N GLY A 1005 25.48 19.65 1.97
CA GLY A 1005 25.05 20.98 1.55
C GLY A 1005 23.71 21.40 2.16
N TRP A 1006 22.98 22.25 1.45
CA TRP A 1006 21.64 22.72 1.83
C TRP A 1006 20.83 23.11 0.59
N THR A 1007 19.52 23.37 0.75
CA THR A 1007 18.63 23.73 -0.38
C THR A 1007 18.07 25.15 -0.21
N MET A 1008 18.07 25.94 -1.27
CA MET A 1008 17.27 27.18 -1.36
C MET A 1008 16.03 26.91 -2.21
N LEU A 1009 14.85 27.03 -1.60
CA LEU A 1009 13.56 27.04 -2.32
C LEU A 1009 13.26 28.48 -2.73
N GLY A 1010 12.98 28.72 -4.01
CA GLY A 1010 12.47 29.98 -4.51
C GLY A 1010 11.04 29.84 -4.98
N ILE A 1011 10.16 30.69 -4.45
CA ILE A 1011 8.72 30.66 -4.69
C ILE A 1011 8.31 31.98 -5.32
N ASP A 1012 7.50 31.93 -6.38
CA ASP A 1012 6.72 33.07 -6.88
C ASP A 1012 5.22 32.83 -6.61
N PRO A 1013 4.68 33.40 -5.51
CA PRO A 1013 3.26 33.32 -5.20
C PRO A 1013 2.33 33.84 -6.30
N ALA A 1014 2.79 34.65 -7.26
CA ALA A 1014 1.96 35.09 -8.39
C ALA A 1014 1.50 33.92 -9.27
N ASN A 1015 2.33 32.89 -9.40
CA ASN A 1015 2.10 31.77 -10.33
C ASN A 1015 1.37 30.59 -9.66
N GLY A 1016 1.17 30.60 -8.33
CA GLY A 1016 0.60 29.47 -7.58
C GLY A 1016 -0.84 29.06 -7.94
N LYS A 1017 -1.62 29.94 -8.59
CA LYS A 1017 -3.01 29.64 -8.99
C LYS A 1017 -3.09 28.97 -10.37
N VAL A 1018 -2.44 27.81 -10.49
CA VAL A 1018 -2.21 27.08 -11.75
C VAL A 1018 -3.48 26.43 -12.36
N GLY A 1019 -4.58 26.38 -11.63
CA GLY A 1019 -5.86 25.86 -12.13
C GLY A 1019 -5.92 24.33 -12.23
N LYS A 1020 -6.85 23.81 -13.06
CA LYS A 1020 -7.20 22.37 -13.05
C LYS A 1020 -6.37 21.48 -13.96
N ASN A 1021 -5.83 22.03 -15.05
CA ASN A 1021 -5.06 21.28 -16.05
C ASN A 1021 -3.65 21.88 -16.24
N PRO A 1022 -2.89 22.18 -15.16
CA PRO A 1022 -1.61 22.87 -15.26
C PRO A 1022 -0.57 22.00 -15.96
N SER A 1023 0.39 22.61 -16.66
CA SER A 1023 1.59 21.96 -17.15
C SER A 1023 2.62 21.77 -16.03
N PRO A 1024 3.67 20.95 -16.24
CA PRO A 1024 4.82 20.92 -15.34
C PRO A 1024 5.50 22.29 -15.21
N GLN A 1025 5.45 23.14 -16.25
CA GLN A 1025 6.03 24.48 -16.19
C GLN A 1025 5.26 25.39 -15.23
N ASP A 1026 3.93 25.36 -15.20
CA ASP A 1026 3.14 26.16 -14.25
C ASP A 1026 3.50 25.83 -12.77
N ARG A 1027 3.87 24.58 -12.50
CA ARG A 1027 4.35 24.10 -11.19
C ARG A 1027 5.76 24.62 -10.87
N VAL A 1028 6.67 24.59 -11.85
CA VAL A 1028 8.04 25.14 -11.74
C VAL A 1028 8.03 26.67 -11.61
N ASP A 1029 7.17 27.36 -12.35
CA ASP A 1029 7.00 28.82 -12.30
C ASP A 1029 6.52 29.29 -10.92
N TRP A 1030 5.79 28.45 -10.19
CA TRP A 1030 5.50 28.68 -8.77
C TRP A 1030 6.68 28.33 -7.85
N LEU A 1031 7.28 27.14 -7.96
CA LEU A 1031 8.37 26.70 -7.07
C LEU A 1031 9.52 26.02 -7.81
N ALA A 1032 10.74 26.49 -7.54
CA ALA A 1032 11.99 25.88 -7.96
C ALA A 1032 12.96 25.78 -6.77
N ALA A 1033 13.91 24.85 -6.85
CA ALA A 1033 14.89 24.58 -5.81
C ALA A 1033 16.32 24.59 -6.38
N GLU A 1034 17.21 25.30 -5.69
CA GLU A 1034 18.66 25.36 -5.94
C GLU A 1034 19.38 24.57 -4.82
N THR A 1035 20.05 23.47 -5.16
CA THR A 1035 20.93 22.78 -4.21
C THR A 1035 22.28 23.48 -4.12
N ARG A 1036 22.76 23.64 -2.89
CA ARG A 1036 24.00 24.36 -2.56
C ARG A 1036 24.92 23.40 -1.81
N PRO A 1037 25.69 22.55 -2.54
CA PRO A 1037 26.69 21.71 -1.93
C PRO A 1037 27.81 22.56 -1.31
N TRP A 1038 28.49 22.03 -0.30
CA TRP A 1038 29.80 22.55 0.08
C TRP A 1038 30.79 22.30 -1.05
N VAL A 1039 31.35 23.37 -1.63
CA VAL A 1039 32.38 23.30 -2.67
C VAL A 1039 33.70 23.76 -2.07
N ASP A 1040 34.76 22.94 -2.18
CA ASP A 1040 36.10 23.28 -1.69
C ASP A 1040 37.09 23.61 -2.83
N GLU A 1041 36.95 22.94 -3.98
CA GLU A 1041 37.57 23.27 -5.28
C GLU A 1041 36.62 22.80 -6.41
N ILE A 1042 36.66 23.40 -7.60
CA ILE A 1042 35.82 23.03 -8.75
C ILE A 1042 36.64 22.98 -10.05
N SER A 1043 36.40 21.97 -10.87
CA SER A 1043 37.05 21.72 -12.17
C SER A 1043 36.04 21.66 -13.32
N LEU A 1044 36.55 21.91 -14.54
CA LEU A 1044 35.79 21.87 -15.79
C LEU A 1044 36.73 21.38 -16.91
N GLU A 1045 36.37 20.29 -17.56
CA GLU A 1045 37.12 19.66 -18.65
C GLU A 1045 36.24 19.47 -19.90
N THR A 1046 36.78 19.80 -21.07
CA THR A 1046 36.13 19.56 -22.37
C THR A 1046 37.15 19.72 -23.50
N SER A 1047 36.79 19.30 -24.71
CA SER A 1047 37.60 19.45 -25.92
C SER A 1047 37.88 20.93 -26.23
N ARG A 1048 39.17 21.31 -26.19
CA ARG A 1048 39.62 22.69 -26.46
C ARG A 1048 39.35 23.17 -27.89
N ALA A 1049 39.10 22.25 -28.81
CA ALA A 1049 38.56 22.55 -30.13
C ALA A 1049 37.51 21.52 -30.53
N VAL A 1050 36.43 21.98 -31.17
CA VAL A 1050 35.32 21.14 -31.68
C VAL A 1050 34.98 21.62 -33.10
N PRO A 1051 35.04 20.77 -34.14
CA PRO A 1051 34.70 21.17 -35.51
C PRO A 1051 33.25 21.65 -35.65
N GLN A 1052 32.99 22.60 -36.55
CA GLN A 1052 31.64 23.16 -36.72
C GLN A 1052 30.63 22.06 -37.15
N GLY A 1053 29.55 21.92 -36.38
CA GLY A 1053 28.52 20.90 -36.58
C GLY A 1053 28.76 19.59 -35.81
N GLU A 1054 29.89 19.44 -35.13
CA GLU A 1054 30.17 18.31 -34.24
C GLU A 1054 29.83 18.66 -32.77
N SER A 1055 29.72 17.62 -31.94
CA SER A 1055 29.56 17.73 -30.49
C SER A 1055 30.80 17.24 -29.74
N SER A 1056 30.97 17.68 -28.49
CA SER A 1056 31.91 17.10 -27.52
C SER A 1056 31.25 17.03 -26.15
N GLU A 1057 31.65 16.03 -25.36
CA GLU A 1057 31.34 15.95 -23.93
C GLU A 1057 32.01 17.10 -23.14
N VAL A 1058 31.38 17.48 -22.04
CA VAL A 1058 31.87 18.36 -20.98
C VAL A 1058 31.71 17.63 -19.66
N THR A 1059 32.79 17.51 -18.89
CA THR A 1059 32.74 17.03 -17.52
C THR A 1059 33.11 18.16 -16.57
N ALA A 1060 32.38 18.26 -15.45
CA ALA A 1060 32.69 19.17 -14.37
C ALA A 1060 32.53 18.44 -13.05
N SER A 1061 33.36 18.76 -12.06
CA SER A 1061 33.28 18.17 -10.73
C SER A 1061 33.79 19.13 -9.66
N PHE A 1062 33.44 18.88 -8.41
CA PHE A 1062 34.01 19.58 -7.27
C PHE A 1062 34.57 18.63 -6.22
N VAL A 1063 35.48 19.14 -5.41
CA VAL A 1063 36.01 18.46 -4.23
C VAL A 1063 35.20 18.89 -3.00
N GLN A 1064 34.83 17.91 -2.19
CA GLN A 1064 34.15 18.06 -0.90
C GLN A 1064 34.66 16.98 0.05
N ASP A 1065 35.25 17.35 1.19
CA ASP A 1065 35.80 16.40 2.18
C ASP A 1065 36.79 15.36 1.60
N GLY A 1066 37.51 15.73 0.53
CA GLY A 1066 38.41 14.84 -0.20
C GLY A 1066 37.73 13.88 -1.19
N ARG A 1067 36.40 13.93 -1.32
CA ARG A 1067 35.59 13.21 -2.31
C ARG A 1067 35.40 14.07 -3.56
N THR A 1068 35.39 13.45 -4.74
CA THR A 1068 35.03 14.11 -6.01
C THR A 1068 33.54 13.92 -6.26
N VAL A 1069 32.82 15.01 -6.54
CA VAL A 1069 31.38 15.03 -6.82
C VAL A 1069 31.17 15.61 -8.23
N PRO A 1070 30.62 14.87 -9.21
CA PRO A 1070 30.26 15.42 -10.52
C PRO A 1070 29.23 16.55 -10.40
N VAL A 1071 29.36 17.57 -11.26
CA VAL A 1071 28.35 18.63 -11.43
C VAL A 1071 27.30 18.13 -12.42
N ALA A 1072 26.42 17.28 -11.93
CA ALA A 1072 25.24 16.76 -12.62
C ALA A 1072 24.05 16.76 -11.63
N TRP A 1073 22.82 16.68 -12.15
CA TRP A 1073 21.62 16.57 -11.31
C TRP A 1073 21.80 15.42 -10.28
N PRO A 1074 21.54 15.63 -8.98
CA PRO A 1074 20.76 16.73 -8.38
C PRO A 1074 21.56 17.96 -7.91
N VAL A 1075 22.80 18.17 -8.37
CA VAL A 1075 23.56 19.42 -8.16
C VAL A 1075 23.04 20.52 -9.09
N THR A 1076 22.64 21.67 -8.52
CA THR A 1076 22.33 22.89 -9.28
C THR A 1076 23.60 23.67 -9.63
N ALA A 1077 23.71 24.14 -10.88
CA ALA A 1077 24.87 24.90 -11.34
C ALA A 1077 24.53 26.06 -12.29
N GLN A 1078 25.20 27.20 -12.11
CA GLN A 1078 25.10 28.34 -13.02
C GLN A 1078 26.16 28.21 -14.14
N TRP A 1079 25.75 27.56 -15.24
CA TRP A 1079 26.48 27.43 -16.49
C TRP A 1079 26.36 28.68 -17.38
N GLY A 1080 27.33 28.89 -18.28
CA GLY A 1080 27.26 29.93 -19.32
C GLY A 1080 28.63 30.49 -19.69
N GLY A 1081 28.66 31.70 -20.25
CA GLY A 1081 29.90 32.44 -20.50
C GLY A 1081 29.95 33.15 -21.86
N GLU A 1082 31.15 33.57 -22.26
CA GLU A 1082 31.35 34.38 -23.47
C GLU A 1082 31.19 33.51 -24.73
N GLY A 1083 30.22 33.82 -25.59
CA GLY A 1083 29.96 33.04 -26.81
C GLY A 1083 29.35 31.66 -26.55
N VAL A 1084 28.72 31.45 -25.40
CA VAL A 1084 28.02 30.21 -25.03
C VAL A 1084 26.53 30.48 -24.91
N HIS A 1085 25.71 29.66 -25.56
CA HIS A 1085 24.28 29.59 -25.34
C HIS A 1085 23.93 28.27 -24.63
N VAL A 1086 23.34 28.36 -23.43
CA VAL A 1086 22.90 27.18 -22.68
C VAL A 1086 21.46 26.85 -23.09
N VAL A 1087 21.19 25.58 -23.35
CA VAL A 1087 19.83 25.02 -23.50
C VAL A 1087 19.60 24.00 -22.39
N ASP A 1088 18.71 24.29 -21.45
CA ASP A 1088 18.46 23.49 -20.26
C ASP A 1088 17.48 22.32 -20.48
N GLY A 1089 16.94 22.20 -21.69
CA GLY A 1089 15.96 21.17 -22.06
C GLY A 1089 14.50 21.60 -21.88
N SER A 1090 14.24 22.82 -21.41
CA SER A 1090 12.92 23.45 -21.57
C SER A 1090 12.66 23.78 -23.04
N GLU A 1091 11.41 23.62 -23.50
CA GLU A 1091 10.99 24.00 -24.87
C GLU A 1091 11.33 25.48 -25.17
N GLN A 1092 11.21 26.35 -24.16
CA GLN A 1092 11.57 27.76 -24.25
C GLN A 1092 13.07 27.97 -24.49
N SER A 1093 13.96 27.19 -23.86
CA SER A 1093 15.39 27.26 -24.13
C SER A 1093 15.74 26.78 -25.54
N GLU A 1094 15.11 25.70 -26.02
CA GLU A 1094 15.38 25.14 -27.35
C GLU A 1094 14.85 26.00 -28.50
N GLU A 1095 13.78 26.77 -28.30
CA GLU A 1095 13.30 27.76 -29.28
C GLU A 1095 14.14 29.05 -29.32
N THR A 1096 14.85 29.40 -28.24
CA THR A 1096 15.72 30.58 -28.24
C THR A 1096 16.97 30.36 -29.09
N THR A 1097 17.42 31.41 -29.80
CA THR A 1097 18.62 31.38 -30.64
C THR A 1097 19.45 32.64 -30.43
N ASP A 1098 20.63 32.51 -29.83
CA ASP A 1098 21.64 33.57 -29.85
C ASP A 1098 22.49 33.47 -31.12
N GLU A 1099 22.29 34.42 -32.04
CA GLU A 1099 23.10 34.56 -33.26
C GLU A 1099 24.61 34.79 -32.97
N ASN A 1100 24.97 35.13 -31.72
CA ASN A 1100 26.34 35.37 -31.27
C ASN A 1100 27.01 34.15 -30.61
N ALA A 1101 26.26 33.09 -30.30
CA ALA A 1101 26.83 31.88 -29.71
C ALA A 1101 27.82 31.20 -30.69
N VAL A 1102 28.98 30.83 -30.18
CA VAL A 1102 30.01 30.04 -30.89
C VAL A 1102 29.76 28.56 -30.63
N ILE A 1103 29.41 28.21 -29.39
CA ILE A 1103 28.93 26.89 -28.99
C ILE A 1103 27.57 26.99 -28.30
N ARG A 1104 26.78 25.91 -28.43
CA ARG A 1104 25.64 25.62 -27.56
C ARG A 1104 26.08 24.61 -26.51
N TYR A 1105 25.58 24.69 -25.28
CA TYR A 1105 25.79 23.69 -24.22
C TYR A 1105 24.46 23.18 -23.67
N ASN A 1106 24.36 21.88 -23.39
CA ASN A 1106 23.22 21.29 -22.70
C ASN A 1106 23.69 20.67 -21.35
N PRO A 1107 23.22 21.16 -20.18
CA PRO A 1107 23.63 20.69 -18.87
C PRO A 1107 22.94 19.38 -18.45
N VAL A 1108 21.94 18.91 -19.19
CA VAL A 1108 21.23 17.65 -18.96
C VAL A 1108 21.89 16.49 -19.72
N SER A 1109 22.42 16.73 -20.92
CA SER A 1109 23.20 15.73 -21.68
C SER A 1109 24.71 15.81 -21.46
N GLY A 1110 25.22 16.92 -20.94
CA GLY A 1110 26.66 17.17 -20.79
C GLY A 1110 27.37 17.53 -22.10
N GLU A 1111 26.66 17.75 -23.21
CA GLU A 1111 27.29 18.03 -24.51
C GLU A 1111 27.37 19.51 -24.87
N ILE A 1112 28.50 19.91 -25.48
CA ILE A 1112 28.59 21.11 -26.31
C ILE A 1112 28.38 20.78 -27.79
N THR A 1113 27.58 21.58 -28.52
CA THR A 1113 27.50 21.56 -30.00
C THR A 1113 28.21 22.78 -30.57
N ALA A 1114 29.11 22.61 -31.53
CA ALA A 1114 29.80 23.71 -32.20
C ALA A 1114 28.94 24.37 -33.29
N LEU A 1115 28.47 25.60 -33.06
CA LEU A 1115 27.52 26.28 -33.95
C LEU A 1115 28.20 27.00 -35.13
N ARG A 1116 29.24 27.78 -34.84
CA ARG A 1116 29.92 28.65 -35.82
C ARG A 1116 31.38 28.91 -35.43
N PRO A 1117 32.28 29.22 -36.38
CA PRO A 1117 33.69 29.46 -36.07
C PRO A 1117 33.91 30.64 -35.13
N GLY A 1118 34.84 30.48 -34.17
CA GLY A 1118 35.16 31.45 -33.14
C GLY A 1118 35.76 30.80 -31.89
N THR A 1119 35.88 31.56 -30.81
CA THR A 1119 36.25 31.03 -29.49
C THR A 1119 35.16 31.38 -28.48
N ALA A 1120 34.72 30.38 -27.72
CA ALA A 1120 33.83 30.50 -26.58
C ALA A 1120 34.60 30.34 -25.27
N LYS A 1121 34.04 30.84 -24.17
CA LYS A 1121 34.48 30.55 -22.80
C LYS A 1121 33.34 29.89 -22.05
N LEU A 1122 33.38 28.58 -21.92
CA LEU A 1122 32.43 27.84 -21.07
C LEU A 1122 32.85 28.01 -19.62
N SER A 1123 31.88 28.34 -18.76
CA SER A 1123 32.05 28.46 -17.33
C SER A 1123 30.92 27.78 -16.59
N VAL A 1124 31.23 27.28 -15.40
CA VAL A 1124 30.32 26.62 -14.48
C VAL A 1124 30.54 27.19 -13.08
N THR A 1125 29.47 27.56 -12.40
CA THR A 1125 29.50 28.01 -11.00
C THR A 1125 28.63 27.09 -10.15
N VAL A 1126 29.14 26.69 -8.98
CA VAL A 1126 28.39 25.92 -7.97
C VAL A 1126 28.65 26.55 -6.61
N ASN A 1127 27.58 26.87 -5.87
CA ASN A 1127 27.60 27.58 -4.57
C ASN A 1127 28.64 28.71 -4.51
N GLY A 1128 28.66 29.57 -5.54
CA GLY A 1128 29.55 30.75 -5.62
C GLY A 1128 31.00 30.50 -6.05
N ARG A 1129 31.41 29.27 -6.38
CA ARG A 1129 32.74 28.99 -6.95
C ARG A 1129 32.66 28.65 -8.43
N THR A 1130 33.53 29.26 -9.24
CA THR A 1130 33.50 29.17 -10.71
C THR A 1130 34.74 28.48 -11.30
N ALA A 1131 34.54 27.57 -12.26
CA ALA A 1131 35.57 27.09 -13.19
C ALA A 1131 35.27 27.55 -14.63
N THR A 1132 36.31 27.70 -15.47
CA THR A 1132 36.19 28.21 -16.84
C THR A 1132 37.18 27.52 -17.79
N GLN A 1133 36.73 27.11 -18.98
CA GLN A 1133 37.55 26.52 -20.05
C GLN A 1133 37.19 27.17 -21.41
N GLU A 1134 38.22 27.55 -22.17
CA GLU A 1134 38.05 28.07 -23.53
C GLU A 1134 37.86 26.94 -24.55
N VAL A 1135 36.96 27.12 -25.51
CA VAL A 1135 36.64 26.17 -26.58
C VAL A 1135 36.69 26.91 -27.92
N THR A 1136 37.46 26.40 -28.88
CA THR A 1136 37.60 27.02 -30.21
C THR A 1136 36.91 26.19 -31.29
N VAL A 1137 35.95 26.79 -32.00
CA VAL A 1137 35.40 26.21 -33.22
C VAL A 1137 36.25 26.71 -34.39
N PRO A 1138 37.04 25.85 -35.07
CA PRO A 1138 37.92 26.28 -36.14
C PRO A 1138 37.11 26.74 -37.36
N THR A 1139 37.63 27.72 -38.10
CA THR A 1139 37.15 28.00 -39.46
C THR A 1139 37.47 26.82 -40.35
N ALA A 1140 36.48 26.29 -41.07
CA ALA A 1140 36.71 25.24 -42.07
C ALA A 1140 37.69 25.73 -43.15
N ASP A 1141 38.90 25.19 -43.14
CA ASP A 1141 39.87 25.42 -44.20
C ASP A 1141 39.34 24.85 -45.51
N LYS A 1142 39.40 25.65 -46.57
CA LYS A 1142 39.02 25.18 -47.91
C LYS A 1142 40.11 24.26 -48.44
N GLU A 1143 39.77 22.99 -48.64
CA GLU A 1143 40.60 22.06 -49.40
C GLU A 1143 41.06 22.71 -50.71
N GLN A 1144 42.39 22.81 -50.90
CA GLN A 1144 42.93 23.07 -52.22
C GLN A 1144 42.90 21.75 -53.01
N PRO A 1145 42.35 21.73 -54.23
CA PRO A 1145 42.26 20.50 -55.01
C PRO A 1145 43.64 20.03 -55.47
N ASN A 1146 43.87 18.71 -55.40
CA ASN A 1146 45.13 18.07 -55.78
C ASN A 1146 45.66 18.52 -57.16
N GLU A 1147 46.91 19.00 -57.21
CA GLU A 1147 47.72 18.98 -58.43
C GLU A 1147 48.52 17.65 -58.54
N PRO A 1148 48.78 17.13 -59.75
CA PRO A 1148 49.29 15.78 -59.94
C PRO A 1148 50.83 15.68 -59.93
N GLU A 1149 51.38 14.73 -59.16
CA GLU A 1149 52.81 14.40 -59.20
C GLU A 1149 53.25 13.74 -60.51
N LYS A 1150 54.38 14.21 -61.07
CA LYS A 1150 55.22 13.48 -62.06
C LYS A 1150 56.55 14.22 -62.36
N PRO A 1151 57.64 13.53 -62.75
CA PRO A 1151 58.46 12.74 -61.82
C PRO A 1151 59.98 13.01 -61.95
N GLY A 1152 60.77 12.55 -60.96
CA GLY A 1152 62.24 12.54 -60.98
C GLY A 1152 62.90 13.86 -60.54
N ASP A 1153 64.20 13.90 -60.26
CA ASP A 1153 65.19 12.80 -60.17
C ASP A 1153 66.47 13.24 -59.40
N GLU A 1154 67.38 12.30 -59.14
CA GLU A 1154 68.82 12.45 -58.82
C GLU A 1154 69.35 13.18 -57.53
N ASP A 1155 70.13 12.39 -56.77
CA ASP A 1155 71.42 12.65 -56.06
C ASP A 1155 71.62 13.68 -54.90
N ARG A 1156 72.06 13.10 -53.76
CA ARG A 1156 73.30 13.37 -52.93
C ARG A 1156 73.73 14.81 -52.58
N GLU A 1157 74.07 15.03 -51.30
CA GLU A 1157 75.42 14.77 -50.73
C GLU A 1157 75.46 14.88 -49.17
N GLU A 1158 76.30 14.07 -48.53
CA GLU A 1158 76.85 14.25 -47.15
C GLU A 1158 78.05 15.25 -47.21
N PRO A 1159 78.70 15.74 -46.10
CA PRO A 1159 78.85 15.20 -44.73
C PRO A 1159 78.67 16.31 -43.63
N GLU A 1160 79.10 16.28 -42.33
CA GLU A 1160 80.12 15.53 -41.57
C GLU A 1160 79.72 15.18 -40.11
N LYS A 1161 80.46 14.22 -39.52
CA LYS A 1161 80.59 13.87 -38.08
C LYS A 1161 81.89 14.54 -37.52
N PRO A 1162 82.58 14.17 -36.39
CA PRO A 1162 82.34 13.12 -35.37
C PRO A 1162 82.65 13.50 -33.89
N GLY A 1163 82.60 12.48 -33.02
CA GLY A 1163 82.97 12.46 -31.60
C GLY A 1163 82.14 11.41 -30.85
N ASP A 1164 82.45 10.11 -30.88
CA ASP A 1164 83.50 9.39 -30.10
C ASP A 1164 83.30 9.50 -28.57
N SER A 1165 83.38 8.46 -27.73
CA SER A 1165 83.51 6.98 -27.90
C SER A 1165 83.20 6.32 -26.51
N GLU A 1166 83.23 5.00 -26.20
CA GLU A 1166 83.74 3.76 -26.80
C GLU A 1166 82.72 2.58 -26.67
N GLN A 1167 83.20 1.33 -26.64
CA GLN A 1167 82.55 0.00 -26.42
C GLN A 1167 83.44 -0.79 -25.40
N PRO A 1168 83.44 -2.15 -25.19
CA PRO A 1168 82.70 -3.30 -25.77
C PRO A 1168 82.06 -4.22 -24.64
N GLU A 1169 81.63 -5.49 -24.75
CA GLU A 1169 81.91 -6.66 -25.65
C GLU A 1169 80.66 -7.53 -25.98
N GLU A 1170 80.86 -8.50 -26.89
CA GLU A 1170 79.92 -9.42 -27.59
C GLU A 1170 80.23 -10.91 -27.18
N PRO A 1171 79.85 -12.03 -27.90
CA PRO A 1171 78.90 -12.28 -29.01
C PRO A 1171 77.83 -13.37 -28.68
N GLY A 1172 76.83 -13.68 -29.52
CA GLY A 1172 76.86 -14.69 -30.63
C GLY A 1172 75.79 -15.79 -30.38
N ASP A 1173 75.18 -16.50 -31.34
CA ASP A 1173 75.48 -16.69 -32.78
C ASP A 1173 74.21 -17.09 -33.60
N GLN A 1174 74.31 -17.17 -34.95
CA GLN A 1174 73.30 -17.67 -35.93
C GLN A 1174 73.81 -19.00 -36.60
N PRO A 1175 73.29 -19.58 -37.74
CA PRO A 1175 72.10 -19.34 -38.59
C PRO A 1175 71.19 -20.62 -38.65
N GLY A 1176 70.54 -21.11 -39.72
CA GLY A 1176 70.47 -20.75 -41.16
C GLY A 1176 69.69 -21.77 -42.04
N ASP A 1177 69.68 -21.50 -43.36
CA ASP A 1177 69.37 -22.34 -44.54
C ASP A 1177 67.97 -22.99 -44.70
N HIS A 1178 67.48 -23.49 -45.86
CA HIS A 1178 67.50 -23.18 -47.32
C HIS A 1178 67.26 -24.49 -48.13
N GLU A 1179 66.41 -24.38 -49.17
CA GLU A 1179 66.33 -25.18 -50.43
C GLU A 1179 65.76 -26.63 -50.53
N GLU A 1180 65.00 -26.79 -51.64
CA GLU A 1180 64.57 -27.93 -52.49
C GLU A 1180 64.60 -29.40 -51.99
N SER A 1181 63.67 -30.32 -52.37
CA SER A 1181 63.12 -30.58 -53.72
C SER A 1181 62.00 -31.68 -53.72
N THR A 1182 61.07 -31.64 -54.70
CA THR A 1182 60.32 -32.79 -55.33
C THR A 1182 59.45 -33.76 -54.46
N SER A 1183 58.38 -34.43 -54.94
CA SER A 1183 57.64 -34.51 -56.23
C SER A 1183 56.19 -35.07 -56.01
N ASP A 1184 55.41 -35.22 -57.10
CA ASP A 1184 54.21 -36.10 -57.29
C ASP A 1184 52.88 -35.69 -56.58
N SER A 1185 51.72 -35.45 -57.24
CA SER A 1185 50.87 -36.17 -58.24
C SER A 1185 49.81 -37.10 -57.58
N GLU A 1186 48.61 -37.42 -58.12
CA GLU A 1186 47.96 -37.20 -59.44
C GLU A 1186 46.40 -37.42 -59.38
N GLY A 1187 45.60 -36.80 -60.27
CA GLY A 1187 44.20 -37.21 -60.66
C GLY A 1187 43.01 -36.96 -59.69
N SER A 1188 41.72 -37.04 -60.09
CA SER A 1188 41.08 -37.03 -61.44
C SER A 1188 39.55 -36.77 -61.42
N GLU A 1189 38.99 -36.48 -62.61
CA GLU A 1189 37.61 -36.52 -63.16
C GLU A 1189 36.66 -37.68 -62.71
N SER A 1190 35.32 -37.73 -62.96
CA SER A 1190 34.23 -36.78 -63.37
C SER A 1190 32.83 -37.49 -63.45
N GLN A 1191 31.73 -36.77 -63.81
CA GLN A 1191 30.43 -37.28 -64.38
C GLN A 1191 29.47 -38.08 -63.44
N THR A 1192 28.13 -38.26 -63.62
CA THR A 1192 27.05 -37.81 -64.57
C THR A 1192 25.63 -38.10 -63.97
N GLU A 1193 24.56 -37.42 -64.46
CA GLU A 1193 23.13 -37.85 -64.68
C GLU A 1193 22.32 -38.71 -63.63
N ALA A 1194 20.97 -38.76 -63.54
CA ALA A 1194 19.80 -37.94 -63.96
C ALA A 1194 18.47 -38.53 -63.36
N THR A 1195 17.30 -38.00 -63.78
CA THR A 1195 15.91 -38.56 -63.76
C THR A 1195 15.07 -38.72 -62.45
N GLU A 1196 14.00 -37.90 -62.38
CA GLU A 1196 12.54 -38.22 -62.30
C GLU A 1196 11.83 -38.95 -61.10
N ALA A 1197 10.88 -38.20 -60.51
CA ALA A 1197 9.42 -38.47 -60.39
C ALA A 1197 8.76 -39.34 -59.28
N ASN A 1198 7.73 -38.73 -58.65
CA ASN A 1198 6.48 -39.28 -58.09
C ASN A 1198 6.58 -40.26 -56.86
N ASP A 1199 5.52 -40.56 -56.10
CA ASP A 1199 4.07 -40.31 -56.25
C ASP A 1199 3.30 -40.11 -54.91
N GLU A 1200 1.96 -39.97 -54.98
CA GLU A 1200 1.00 -39.75 -53.88
C GLU A 1200 0.93 -40.83 -52.76
N GLY A 1201 0.35 -40.48 -51.59
CA GLY A 1201 0.27 -41.40 -50.44
C GLY A 1201 -0.60 -40.97 -49.23
N SER A 1202 -1.80 -40.47 -49.51
CA SER A 1202 -2.92 -40.21 -48.58
C SER A 1202 -3.17 -41.23 -47.44
N THR A 1203 -3.67 -40.79 -46.26
CA THR A 1203 -4.98 -41.23 -45.66
C THR A 1203 -5.32 -40.59 -44.29
N LEU A 1204 -6.63 -40.44 -44.04
CA LEU A 1204 -7.33 -40.15 -42.76
C LEU A 1204 -7.98 -41.47 -42.23
N PRO A 1205 -8.80 -41.55 -41.15
CA PRO A 1205 -9.09 -40.64 -40.00
C PRO A 1205 -9.16 -41.34 -38.59
N ARG A 1206 -9.53 -40.57 -37.54
CA ARG A 1206 -10.42 -40.92 -36.38
C ARG A 1206 -10.17 -42.19 -35.51
N THR A 1207 -9.92 -41.94 -34.21
CA THR A 1207 -10.69 -42.39 -33.01
C THR A 1207 -10.15 -41.64 -31.77
N GLY A 1208 -10.81 -41.54 -30.60
CA GLY A 1208 -12.22 -41.85 -30.27
C GLY A 1208 -12.40 -42.42 -28.84
N THR A 1209 -13.34 -41.84 -28.08
CA THR A 1209 -13.91 -42.30 -26.77
C THR A 1209 -13.18 -41.93 -25.48
N GLU A 1210 -13.98 -41.76 -24.42
CA GLU A 1210 -13.65 -41.48 -23.01
C GLU A 1210 -13.20 -42.76 -22.26
N VAL A 1211 -12.70 -42.62 -21.01
CA VAL A 1211 -13.19 -43.31 -19.78
C VAL A 1211 -12.34 -42.95 -18.55
N SER A 1212 -12.97 -42.92 -17.36
CA SER A 1212 -12.42 -42.42 -16.08
C SER A 1212 -11.69 -43.47 -15.21
N ALA A 1213 -10.66 -43.03 -14.47
CA ALA A 1213 -10.19 -43.55 -13.17
C ALA A 1213 -9.35 -42.44 -12.48
N VAL A 1214 -9.38 -42.09 -11.18
CA VAL A 1214 -9.71 -42.75 -9.89
C VAL A 1214 -8.53 -43.48 -9.22
N LEU A 1215 -7.71 -42.72 -8.45
CA LEU A 1215 -6.84 -43.13 -7.32
C LEU A 1215 -6.26 -41.84 -6.67
N LEU A 1216 -6.37 -41.44 -5.38
CA LEU A 1216 -6.94 -41.96 -4.11
C LEU A 1216 -5.98 -42.77 -3.19
N PHE A 1217 -5.84 -42.31 -1.92
CA PHE A 1217 -4.97 -42.77 -0.80
C PHE A 1217 -3.44 -42.54 -0.97
N ALA A 1218 -2.62 -42.36 0.08
CA ALA A 1218 -2.79 -42.34 1.56
C ALA A 1218 -1.72 -41.39 2.20
N LEU A 1219 -1.91 -40.74 3.37
CA LEU A 1219 -1.69 -41.21 4.78
C LEU A 1219 -0.30 -41.86 5.04
N ALA A 1220 0.43 -41.61 6.14
CA ALA A 1220 0.21 -40.82 7.38
C ALA A 1220 1.56 -40.16 7.84
N GLY A 1221 1.67 -39.29 8.87
CA GLY A 1221 1.50 -39.54 10.32
C GLY A 1221 2.85 -39.92 10.99
N ILE A 1222 3.14 -39.78 12.30
CA ILE A 1222 2.40 -39.40 13.53
C ILE A 1222 3.44 -38.80 14.53
N GLY A 1223 3.05 -37.90 15.46
CA GLY A 1223 3.96 -37.42 16.53
C GLY A 1223 3.30 -36.70 17.71
N VAL A 1224 2.51 -37.39 18.53
CA VAL A 1224 1.80 -36.81 19.70
C VAL A 1224 2.59 -37.03 21.01
N GLY A 1225 2.60 -36.05 21.91
CA GLY A 1225 3.18 -36.17 23.26
C GLY A 1225 2.54 -35.24 24.29
N SER A 1226 1.51 -35.71 24.99
CA SER A 1226 0.79 -34.95 26.03
C SER A 1226 1.25 -35.32 27.44
N ILE A 1227 1.49 -34.32 28.31
CA ILE A 1227 1.54 -34.50 29.77
C ILE A 1227 0.74 -33.38 30.43
N ALA A 1228 -0.14 -33.76 31.37
CA ALA A 1228 -0.86 -32.84 32.25
C ALA A 1228 -0.47 -33.11 33.72
N LEU A 1229 -0.42 -32.07 34.55
CA LEU A 1229 -0.25 -32.22 35.99
C LEU A 1229 -0.87 -31.04 36.75
N ALA A 1230 -1.74 -31.32 37.71
CA ALA A 1230 -2.42 -30.30 38.51
C ALA A 1230 -1.65 -29.97 39.80
N GLY A 1231 -1.64 -28.69 40.19
CA GLY A 1231 -1.08 -28.20 41.45
C GLY A 1231 -1.98 -27.12 42.07
N THR A 1232 -2.13 -27.11 43.40
CA THR A 1232 -3.06 -26.18 44.09
C THR A 1232 -2.39 -25.42 45.24
N ARG A 1233 -2.96 -24.23 45.52
CA ARG A 1233 -2.88 -23.40 46.75
C ARG A 1233 -1.78 -22.32 46.90
N ARG A 1234 -2.33 -21.09 47.01
CA ARG A 1234 -2.11 -20.07 48.07
C ARG A 1234 -0.94 -19.05 47.98
N ARG A 1235 -1.39 -17.78 47.90
CA ARG A 1235 -0.99 -16.60 48.71
C ARG A 1235 0.51 -16.26 48.84
N GLY A 1236 0.90 -15.15 48.22
CA GLY A 1236 2.05 -14.32 48.62
C GLY A 1236 1.78 -12.86 48.27
N ARG A 1237 2.25 -11.93 49.11
CA ARG A 1237 2.39 -10.49 48.78
C ARG A 1237 3.47 -10.36 47.67
N HIS A 1238 3.47 -9.33 46.84
CA HIS A 1238 3.29 -7.93 47.25
C HIS A 1238 2.56 -7.01 46.27
#